data_AF-A0A8S2LKH1-F1
#
_entry.id   AF-A0A8S2LKH1-F1
#
_cell.length_a   1.000
_cell.length_b   1.000
_cell.length_c   1.000
_cell.angle_alpha   90.00
_cell.angle_beta   90.00
_cell.angle_gamma   90.00
#
_symmetry.space_group_name_H-M   'P 1'
#
loop_
_entity.id
_entity.type
_entity.pdbx_description
1 polymer ?
#
loop_
_entity_poly.entity_id
_entity_poly.type
_entity_poly.pdbx_seq_one_letter_code
_entity_poly.pdbx_strand_id
1 'polypeptide(L)'
;MSCELLVFLICTLYGPLVLAFEDCFRSPGICRLRQTHGDVNAVQPQVVDNVDKPDPLESKPLVRKKDPGSIVYVEATSTVGVNLDEFAKDQVTLKRIVSKLKSKGNKFWINRAIQQLSQTINRFIFRTTYYTEPKYQLALPPVNQWKIKIKGKPKRDHSIDAHDFVYVHYTWSTHLLSDVNSPGISEPRLENIGGQWIEPIVLPVDPYNIIQRTGYACMSENNFPVPSVHPEQTKWFYDDTCKSEPPFNPTPLEGCVRCHCSRTVNIDCITALKQHIGSVNVSFHFTRLAWNRVLADQIRKKSDPPSTQHPSDTDQKMLISGLASTLVQYKYFDNASCELKEPCIGGTGWRRLLLFDSSDENIGGVNLIIGQIYIILDNGTQQPNVVANHGLYQYDPCHRHYHFKYYGTFTFGNSKFQNAKRGFCIQSTGRQANAEWSPLWSPFYNCTYQGNSAGWTDTYQAGIPCQWIDVTNYNTKASAVHDSLKANMNPDKMLCEGKLVLDSAGQQIWVATKFRAVDNQTVYKPKCIIGTNPSTLKNNVDEDGLLPRDGNGYVTAKCAPAGQHIGSQRNCGFTMKSSVGNCTPGKQTVLRCSLQSKSNTGNRQALVSQVVRICESSAVLHTGTACDYDTSLANVVLPAPSKGPIQTTTVKFTCPNYRDPKEKGGLYSMYTAPIMENIADGNTNIVCHL
;
A
#
# COMPACT_ATOMS: atom_id res chain seq x y z
N MET A 1 8.19 48.34 -44.37
CA MET A 1 8.54 46.90 -44.37
C MET A 1 7.41 46.17 -43.68
N SER A 2 6.76 45.26 -44.39
CA SER A 2 5.54 44.56 -43.99
C SER A 2 5.78 43.55 -42.86
N CYS A 3 4.76 43.34 -42.02
CA CYS A 3 4.71 42.43 -40.88
C CYS A 3 4.92 40.93 -41.21
N GLU A 4 5.14 40.57 -42.48
CA GLU A 4 5.28 39.17 -42.90
C GLU A 4 6.69 38.58 -42.70
N LEU A 5 7.72 39.41 -42.43
CA LEU A 5 9.09 38.90 -42.22
C LEU A 5 9.45 38.60 -40.75
N LEU A 6 8.65 39.04 -39.77
CA LEU A 6 8.91 38.80 -38.34
C LEU A 6 8.26 37.50 -37.82
N VAL A 7 7.23 37.01 -38.50
CA VAL A 7 6.48 35.81 -38.11
C VAL A 7 7.20 34.52 -38.52
N PHE A 8 8.05 34.56 -39.55
CA PHE A 8 8.81 33.37 -39.98
C PHE A 8 10.01 33.03 -39.08
N LEU A 9 10.58 34.02 -38.35
CA LEU A 9 11.76 33.79 -37.50
C LEU A 9 11.42 33.25 -36.10
N ILE A 10 10.17 33.41 -35.64
CA ILE A 10 9.77 33.04 -34.27
C ILE A 10 9.20 31.61 -34.22
N CYS A 11 8.59 31.11 -35.29
CA CYS A 11 8.04 29.74 -35.33
C CYS A 11 9.06 28.61 -35.60
N THR A 12 10.34 28.91 -35.84
CA THR A 12 11.38 27.88 -36.08
C THR A 12 12.26 27.60 -34.85
N LEU A 13 12.20 28.41 -33.79
CA LEU A 13 13.08 28.27 -32.63
C LEU A 13 12.39 27.78 -31.34
N TYR A 14 11.06 27.88 -31.21
CA TYR A 14 10.37 27.48 -29.99
C TYR A 14 8.99 26.84 -30.30
N GLY A 15 8.85 25.54 -29.97
CA GLY A 15 7.59 24.79 -30.08
C GLY A 15 6.52 25.22 -29.05
N PRO A 16 5.27 24.75 -29.18
CA PRO A 16 4.09 25.51 -28.74
C PRO A 16 3.75 25.32 -27.26
N LEU A 17 3.68 26.42 -26.51
CA LEU A 17 2.91 26.53 -25.26
C LEU A 17 1.48 26.95 -25.61
N VAL A 18 0.51 26.10 -25.24
CA VAL A 18 -0.92 26.37 -25.37
C VAL A 18 -1.38 27.13 -24.13
N LEU A 19 -1.67 28.43 -24.27
CA LEU A 19 -2.55 29.17 -23.37
C LEU A 19 -3.72 29.67 -24.21
N ALA A 20 -4.89 29.08 -23.99
CA ALA A 20 -6.15 29.50 -24.59
C ALA A 20 -6.80 30.57 -23.69
N PHE A 21 -7.02 31.75 -24.25
CA PHE A 21 -8.10 32.64 -23.85
C PHE A 21 -8.81 33.09 -25.13
N GLU A 22 -10.04 32.61 -25.31
CA GLU A 22 -10.96 33.05 -26.35
C GLU A 22 -11.61 34.40 -25.96
N ASP A 23 -12.06 35.08 -27.00
CA ASP A 23 -12.99 36.21 -27.05
C ASP A 23 -12.44 37.64 -26.91
N CYS A 24 -11.98 38.12 -28.07
CA CYS A 24 -11.86 39.52 -28.40
C CYS A 24 -12.55 39.74 -29.77
N PHE A 25 -13.68 40.46 -29.80
CA PHE A 25 -14.15 41.13 -31.02
C PHE A 25 -14.85 42.45 -30.68
N ARG A 26 -14.18 43.58 -30.96
CA ARG A 26 -14.64 44.63 -31.90
C ARG A 26 -13.71 45.87 -31.87
N SER A 27 -12.83 45.94 -32.87
CA SER A 27 -12.32 47.11 -33.64
C SER A 27 -11.74 48.38 -32.96
N PRO A 28 -10.89 49.16 -33.68
CA PRO A 28 -9.65 49.70 -33.13
C PRO A 28 -9.68 51.21 -32.87
N GLY A 29 -8.84 51.66 -31.93
CA GLY A 29 -8.35 53.04 -31.94
C GLY A 29 -8.11 53.65 -30.56
N ILE A 30 -6.86 54.05 -30.34
CA ILE A 30 -6.39 55.06 -29.39
C ILE A 30 -6.20 54.58 -27.94
N CYS A 31 -4.96 54.18 -27.63
CA CYS A 31 -4.43 54.15 -26.27
C CYS A 31 -4.23 55.58 -25.73
N ARG A 32 -4.84 55.91 -24.58
CA ARG A 32 -4.35 56.97 -23.68
C ARG A 32 -4.45 56.50 -22.22
N LEU A 33 -3.30 56.48 -21.55
CA LEU A 33 -3.15 56.27 -20.11
C LEU A 33 -3.74 57.45 -19.33
N ARG A 34 -4.49 57.16 -18.25
CA ARG A 34 -4.73 58.10 -17.15
C ARG A 34 -4.78 57.37 -15.80
N GLN A 35 -3.81 57.68 -14.94
CA GLN A 35 -3.89 57.46 -13.50
C GLN A 35 -4.87 58.48 -12.89
N THR A 36 -5.68 58.04 -11.93
CA THR A 36 -6.33 58.93 -10.96
C THR A 36 -6.37 58.27 -9.60
N HIS A 37 -5.68 58.87 -8.63
CA HIS A 37 -5.94 58.73 -7.19
C HIS A 37 -7.19 59.53 -6.83
N GLY A 38 -7.95 59.06 -5.83
CA GLY A 38 -9.07 59.79 -5.25
C GLY A 38 -9.31 59.37 -3.81
N ASP A 39 -8.98 60.27 -2.89
CA ASP A 39 -9.29 60.23 -1.46
C ASP A 39 -10.80 60.25 -1.19
N VAL A 40 -11.23 59.63 -0.08
CA VAL A 40 -12.62 59.70 0.40
C VAL A 40 -12.64 60.22 1.84
N ASN A 41 -13.24 61.40 2.01
CA ASN A 41 -13.47 62.06 3.30
C ASN A 41 -14.60 61.39 4.09
N ALA A 42 -14.41 61.36 5.41
CA ALA A 42 -15.36 60.89 6.42
C ALA A 42 -16.49 61.90 6.69
N VAL A 43 -17.72 61.40 6.85
CA VAL A 43 -18.82 62.11 7.50
C VAL A 43 -19.57 61.12 8.41
N GLN A 44 -19.62 61.43 9.71
CA GLN A 44 -20.45 60.76 10.71
C GLN A 44 -21.89 61.32 10.67
N PRO A 45 -22.91 60.54 11.08
CA PRO A 45 -24.19 61.11 11.50
C PRO A 45 -24.50 60.91 12.99
N GLN A 46 -25.28 61.85 13.50
CA GLN A 46 -25.68 62.04 14.90
C GLN A 46 -26.85 61.13 15.36
N VAL A 47 -26.96 61.02 16.68
CA VAL A 47 -28.01 60.35 17.47
C VAL A 47 -29.10 61.38 17.85
N VAL A 48 -30.38 60.97 17.97
CA VAL A 48 -31.32 61.15 19.12
C VAL A 48 -32.76 60.66 18.78
N ASP A 49 -33.12 59.53 19.40
CA ASP A 49 -34.30 59.08 20.20
C ASP A 49 -35.81 59.07 19.79
N ASN A 50 -36.42 57.94 20.25
CA ASN A 50 -37.80 57.62 20.71
C ASN A 50 -38.87 57.19 19.68
N VAL A 51 -39.74 56.18 19.85
CA VAL A 51 -40.12 55.24 20.95
C VAL A 51 -41.04 54.11 20.37
N ASP A 52 -41.15 52.99 21.11
CA ASP A 52 -42.17 51.89 21.11
C ASP A 52 -41.98 50.54 20.35
N LYS A 53 -42.15 49.46 21.15
CA LYS A 53 -42.02 47.99 20.93
C LYS A 53 -43.32 47.38 20.34
N PRO A 54 -43.35 46.16 19.71
CA PRO A 54 -42.73 44.91 20.20
C PRO A 54 -42.00 44.04 19.15
N ASP A 55 -40.96 43.33 19.59
CA ASP A 55 -40.05 42.50 18.78
C ASP A 55 -40.52 41.03 18.67
N PRO A 56 -40.78 40.51 17.46
CA PRO A 56 -40.86 39.09 17.18
C PRO A 56 -39.55 38.59 16.55
N LEU A 57 -38.84 37.69 17.24
CA LEU A 57 -37.94 36.69 16.66
C LEU A 57 -36.98 37.19 15.56
N GLU A 58 -35.97 37.98 15.91
CA GLU A 58 -34.75 38.08 15.09
C GLU A 58 -33.54 37.48 15.77
N SER A 59 -33.02 36.45 15.09
CA SER A 59 -31.67 35.93 15.24
C SER A 59 -30.66 37.08 15.24
N LYS A 60 -30.02 37.30 16.39
CA LYS A 60 -28.72 37.99 16.43
C LYS A 60 -27.84 37.39 15.33
N PRO A 61 -27.14 38.18 14.50
CA PRO A 61 -26.10 37.66 13.65
C PRO A 61 -25.05 37.07 14.59
N LEU A 62 -25.07 35.75 14.78
CA LEU A 62 -23.89 35.04 15.24
C LEU A 62 -22.82 35.44 14.24
N VAL A 63 -21.83 36.22 14.69
CA VAL A 63 -20.55 36.35 14.01
C VAL A 63 -20.20 34.94 13.58
N ARG A 64 -20.31 34.64 12.27
CA ARG A 64 -20.05 33.29 11.77
C ARG A 64 -18.59 33.03 12.08
N LYS A 65 -18.31 32.36 13.19
CA LYS A 65 -17.00 31.75 13.40
C LYS A 65 -16.77 30.93 12.14
N LYS A 66 -15.72 31.28 11.40
CA LYS A 66 -15.30 30.53 10.21
C LYS A 66 -15.32 29.05 10.58
N ASP A 67 -15.98 28.24 9.75
CA ASP A 67 -16.13 26.82 10.03
C ASP A 67 -14.76 26.23 10.35
N PRO A 68 -14.62 25.41 11.41
CA PRO A 68 -13.32 24.93 11.84
C PRO A 68 -12.73 23.88 10.89
N GLY A 69 -13.52 23.35 9.95
CA GLY A 69 -13.11 22.34 8.99
C GLY A 69 -14.12 22.13 7.86
N SER A 70 -14.03 20.97 7.22
CA SER A 70 -14.86 20.54 6.11
C SER A 70 -15.31 19.09 6.26
N ILE A 71 -16.45 18.76 5.64
CA ILE A 71 -16.96 17.39 5.59
C ILE A 71 -17.22 17.04 4.13
N VAL A 72 -16.64 15.93 3.67
CA VAL A 72 -16.93 15.32 2.37
C VAL A 72 -17.57 13.96 2.62
N TYR A 73 -18.81 13.78 2.18
CA TYR A 73 -19.45 12.47 2.18
C TYR A 73 -19.04 11.69 0.94
N VAL A 74 -18.72 10.41 1.13
CA VAL A 74 -18.34 9.52 0.04
C VAL A 74 -19.22 8.28 0.08
N GLU A 75 -19.78 7.89 -1.05
CA GLU A 75 -20.55 6.66 -1.18
C GLU A 75 -20.30 5.92 -2.48
N ALA A 76 -20.54 4.62 -2.44
CA ALA A 76 -20.45 3.74 -3.59
C ALA A 76 -21.38 2.54 -3.43
N THR A 77 -21.71 1.91 -4.55
CA THR A 77 -22.37 0.60 -4.58
C THR A 77 -21.54 -0.34 -5.45
N SER A 78 -21.45 -1.61 -5.06
CA SER A 78 -20.64 -2.58 -5.77
C SER A 78 -21.09 -4.02 -5.48
N THR A 79 -20.44 -4.96 -6.15
CA THR A 79 -20.65 -6.40 -6.06
C THR A 79 -19.33 -7.07 -5.65
N VAL A 80 -19.39 -7.98 -4.68
CA VAL A 80 -18.22 -8.77 -4.26
C VAL A 80 -18.57 -10.25 -4.16
N GLY A 81 -17.64 -11.11 -4.57
CA GLY A 81 -17.88 -12.53 -4.74
C GLY A 81 -16.68 -13.43 -4.49
N VAL A 82 -16.89 -14.71 -4.76
CA VAL A 82 -15.86 -15.76 -4.84
C VAL A 82 -15.97 -16.39 -6.23
N ASN A 83 -14.91 -16.29 -7.03
CA ASN A 83 -14.84 -16.93 -8.34
C ASN A 83 -14.67 -18.45 -8.13
N LEU A 84 -15.50 -19.25 -8.80
CA LEU A 84 -15.57 -20.70 -8.65
C LEU A 84 -14.96 -21.49 -9.82
N ASP A 85 -14.41 -20.81 -10.82
CA ASP A 85 -13.94 -21.43 -12.06
C ASP A 85 -12.86 -22.48 -11.81
N GLU A 86 -11.99 -22.26 -10.81
CA GLU A 86 -10.95 -23.22 -10.43
C GLU A 86 -11.52 -24.57 -9.94
N PHE A 87 -12.80 -24.63 -9.58
CA PHE A 87 -13.49 -25.84 -9.11
C PHE A 87 -14.39 -26.48 -10.17
N ALA A 88 -14.48 -25.92 -11.39
CA ALA A 88 -15.41 -26.38 -12.41
C ALA A 88 -15.26 -27.88 -12.77
N LYS A 89 -14.05 -28.43 -12.64
CA LYS A 89 -13.74 -29.85 -12.92
C LYS A 89 -14.03 -30.79 -11.74
N ASP A 90 -14.19 -30.27 -10.52
CA ASP A 90 -14.50 -31.05 -9.30
C ASP A 90 -15.89 -30.67 -8.77
N GLN A 91 -16.92 -31.28 -9.37
CA GLN A 91 -18.32 -30.97 -9.08
C GLN A 91 -18.75 -31.27 -7.64
N VAL A 92 -18.08 -32.20 -6.95
CA VAL A 92 -18.36 -32.49 -5.54
C VAL A 92 -17.84 -31.36 -4.65
N THR A 93 -16.59 -30.96 -4.87
CA THR A 93 -16.00 -29.83 -4.16
C THR A 93 -16.78 -28.55 -4.45
N LEU A 94 -17.10 -28.28 -5.73
CA LEU A 94 -17.87 -27.11 -6.13
C LEU A 94 -19.22 -27.02 -5.40
N LYS A 95 -20.01 -28.10 -5.37
CA LYS A 95 -21.30 -28.12 -4.66
C LYS A 95 -21.15 -27.81 -3.17
N ARG A 96 -20.12 -28.37 -2.53
CA ARG A 96 -19.82 -28.13 -1.11
C ARG A 96 -19.41 -26.67 -0.85
N ILE A 97 -18.56 -26.11 -1.70
CA ILE A 97 -18.11 -24.72 -1.63
C ILE A 97 -19.31 -23.78 -1.78
N VAL A 98 -20.13 -23.98 -2.82
CA VAL A 98 -21.34 -23.17 -3.06
C VAL A 98 -22.28 -23.22 -1.86
N SER A 99 -22.55 -24.40 -1.31
CA SER A 99 -23.41 -24.54 -0.13
C SER A 99 -22.88 -23.75 1.06
N LYS A 100 -21.57 -23.79 1.31
CA LYS A 100 -20.93 -23.06 2.40
C LYS A 100 -20.93 -21.55 2.19
N LEU A 101 -20.68 -21.09 0.96
CA LEU A 101 -20.70 -19.66 0.63
C LEU A 101 -22.11 -19.08 0.78
N LYS A 102 -23.14 -19.82 0.34
CA LYS A 102 -24.54 -19.43 0.54
C LYS A 102 -24.96 -19.36 2.01
N SER A 103 -24.30 -20.12 2.90
CA SER A 103 -24.55 -20.08 4.34
C SER A 103 -23.71 -19.04 5.10
N LYS A 104 -22.80 -18.32 4.44
CA LYS A 104 -21.99 -17.28 5.10
C LYS A 104 -22.84 -16.06 5.45
N GLY A 105 -22.74 -15.61 6.70
CA GLY A 105 -23.36 -14.37 7.17
C GLY A 105 -22.63 -13.10 6.73
N ASN A 106 -23.21 -11.94 7.04
CA ASN A 106 -22.74 -10.63 6.57
C ASN A 106 -21.27 -10.34 6.90
N LYS A 107 -20.74 -10.78 8.06
CA LYS A 107 -19.34 -10.56 8.44
C LYS A 107 -18.35 -11.08 7.38
N PHE A 108 -18.62 -12.23 6.79
CA PHE A 108 -17.77 -12.80 5.74
C PHE A 108 -17.74 -11.90 4.50
N TRP A 109 -18.90 -11.44 4.05
CA TRP A 109 -19.05 -10.60 2.86
C TRP A 109 -18.56 -9.17 3.08
N ILE A 110 -18.76 -8.62 4.29
CA ILE A 110 -18.21 -7.32 4.68
C ILE A 110 -16.67 -7.36 4.62
N ASN A 111 -16.04 -8.44 5.11
CA ASN A 111 -14.59 -8.58 5.00
C ASN A 111 -14.11 -8.62 3.54
N ARG A 112 -14.85 -9.29 2.64
CA ARG A 112 -14.53 -9.24 1.20
C ARG A 112 -14.71 -7.83 0.62
N ALA A 113 -15.79 -7.13 0.98
CA ALA A 113 -16.00 -5.76 0.55
C ALA A 113 -14.89 -4.83 1.04
N ILE A 114 -14.41 -4.99 2.28
CA ILE A 114 -13.24 -4.26 2.80
C ILE A 114 -12.00 -4.55 1.94
N GLN A 115 -11.73 -5.82 1.63
CA GLN A 115 -10.59 -6.19 0.78
C GLN A 115 -10.69 -5.59 -0.63
N GLN A 116 -11.88 -5.60 -1.23
CA GLN A 116 -12.14 -5.02 -2.55
C GLN A 116 -11.92 -3.50 -2.54
N LEU A 117 -12.52 -2.80 -1.58
CA LEU A 117 -12.39 -1.35 -1.41
C LEU A 117 -10.95 -0.95 -1.05
N SER A 118 -10.20 -1.80 -0.35
CA SER A 118 -8.79 -1.52 -0.03
C SER A 118 -7.91 -1.43 -1.29
N GLN A 119 -8.34 -2.00 -2.42
CA GLN A 119 -7.62 -1.86 -3.69
C GLN A 119 -7.67 -0.42 -4.26
N THR A 120 -8.51 0.47 -3.71
CA THR A 120 -8.53 1.88 -4.12
C THR A 120 -7.51 2.75 -3.40
N ILE A 121 -6.76 2.20 -2.43
CA ILE A 121 -5.79 2.97 -1.62
C ILE A 121 -4.76 3.65 -2.54
N ASN A 122 -4.15 2.90 -3.45
CA ASN A 122 -3.18 3.42 -4.39
C ASN A 122 -3.76 4.58 -5.23
N ARG A 123 -4.93 4.38 -5.84
CA ARG A 123 -5.65 5.41 -6.62
C ARG A 123 -5.88 6.69 -5.83
N PHE A 124 -6.39 6.61 -4.61
CA PHE A 124 -6.77 7.80 -3.82
C PHE A 124 -5.59 8.53 -3.17
N ILE A 125 -4.48 7.82 -2.90
CA ILE A 125 -3.25 8.41 -2.34
C ILE A 125 -2.37 9.01 -3.43
N PHE A 126 -2.30 8.40 -4.61
CA PHE A 126 -1.41 8.84 -5.68
C PHE A 126 -2.16 9.46 -6.86
N ARG A 127 -3.30 10.14 -6.63
CA ARG A 127 -4.12 10.78 -7.69
C ARG A 127 -3.29 11.62 -8.67
N THR A 128 -2.20 12.23 -8.22
CA THR A 128 -1.29 13.03 -9.06
C THR A 128 -0.60 12.23 -10.18
N THR A 129 -0.55 10.89 -10.11
CA THR A 129 0.00 10.04 -11.17
C THR A 129 -1.04 9.66 -12.22
N TYR A 130 -2.32 9.90 -11.93
CA TYR A 130 -3.45 9.45 -12.74
C TYR A 130 -4.09 10.55 -13.58
N TYR A 131 -3.81 11.80 -13.25
CA TYR A 131 -4.45 12.97 -13.84
C TYR A 131 -3.40 13.99 -14.27
N THR A 132 -3.61 14.58 -15.45
CA THR A 132 -2.80 15.70 -15.95
C THR A 132 -3.21 17.02 -15.30
N GLU A 133 -4.49 17.14 -14.93
CA GLU A 133 -5.03 18.26 -14.15
C GLU A 133 -4.57 18.17 -12.69
N PRO A 134 -4.45 19.30 -11.97
CA PRO A 134 -4.05 19.32 -10.57
C PRO A 134 -5.14 18.68 -9.68
N LYS A 135 -5.06 17.37 -9.56
CA LYS A 135 -5.88 16.53 -8.67
C LYS A 135 -4.96 15.85 -7.69
N TYR A 136 -5.27 16.00 -6.41
CA TYR A 136 -4.46 15.45 -5.34
C TYR A 136 -5.28 14.51 -4.46
N GLN A 137 -4.78 14.16 -3.27
CA GLN A 137 -5.30 13.03 -2.52
C GLN A 137 -6.74 13.19 -2.08
N LEU A 138 -7.45 12.06 -2.10
CA LEU A 138 -8.75 11.88 -1.47
C LEU A 138 -8.69 10.64 -0.57
N ALA A 139 -7.66 10.59 0.27
CA ALA A 139 -7.36 9.47 1.15
C ALA A 139 -8.59 9.10 1.99
N LEU A 140 -9.01 7.83 1.89
CA LEU A 140 -10.11 7.33 2.71
C LEU A 140 -9.67 7.19 4.17
N PRO A 141 -10.56 7.43 5.15
CA PRO A 141 -10.24 7.24 6.55
C PRO A 141 -10.06 5.74 6.87
N PRO A 142 -9.52 5.40 8.05
CA PRO A 142 -9.40 4.03 8.52
C PRO A 142 -10.67 3.19 8.35
N VAL A 143 -10.49 1.89 8.07
CA VAL A 143 -11.57 0.95 7.70
C VAL A 143 -12.68 0.82 8.76
N ASN A 144 -12.39 1.12 10.03
CA ASN A 144 -13.37 1.10 11.11
C ASN A 144 -14.39 2.26 11.05
N GLN A 145 -14.16 3.26 10.19
CA GLN A 145 -15.09 4.36 9.91
C GLN A 145 -15.96 4.09 8.67
N TRP A 146 -15.76 2.96 8.00
CA TRP A 146 -16.53 2.59 6.81
C TRP A 146 -17.87 1.95 7.18
N LYS A 147 -18.95 2.37 6.52
CA LYS A 147 -20.29 1.83 6.70
C LYS A 147 -20.65 0.93 5.53
N ILE A 148 -20.50 -0.38 5.69
CA ILE A 148 -20.83 -1.39 4.67
C ILE A 148 -22.15 -2.07 5.03
N LYS A 149 -23.09 -2.12 4.08
CA LYS A 149 -24.35 -2.88 4.21
C LYS A 149 -24.50 -3.85 3.05
N ILE A 150 -24.56 -5.14 3.36
CA ILE A 150 -24.85 -6.20 2.39
C ILE A 150 -26.32 -6.11 1.95
N LYS A 151 -26.56 -6.26 0.65
CA LYS A 151 -27.88 -6.19 0.03
C LYS A 151 -28.30 -7.59 -0.44
N GLY A 152 -29.40 -8.08 0.14
CA GLY A 152 -29.95 -9.39 -0.20
C GLY A 152 -29.14 -10.56 0.34
N LYS A 153 -29.49 -11.77 -0.12
CA LYS A 153 -28.78 -13.02 0.22
C LYS A 153 -27.76 -13.36 -0.87
N PRO A 154 -26.71 -14.14 -0.58
CA PRO A 154 -25.75 -14.58 -1.59
C PRO A 154 -26.42 -15.32 -2.74
N LYS A 155 -26.10 -14.91 -3.96
CA LYS A 155 -26.60 -15.52 -5.20
C LYS A 155 -25.48 -16.24 -5.91
N ARG A 156 -25.84 -17.26 -6.71
CA ARG A 156 -24.92 -17.90 -7.65
C ARG A 156 -25.40 -17.64 -9.07
N ASP A 157 -24.55 -17.07 -9.92
CA ASP A 157 -24.83 -16.92 -11.35
C ASP A 157 -23.53 -16.85 -12.17
N HIS A 158 -23.69 -16.66 -13.48
CA HIS A 158 -22.60 -16.52 -14.47
C HIS A 158 -22.67 -15.19 -15.24
N SER A 159 -23.32 -14.18 -14.66
CA SER A 159 -23.64 -12.92 -15.34
C SER A 159 -22.47 -11.94 -15.41
N ILE A 160 -21.48 -12.12 -14.52
CA ILE A 160 -20.32 -11.25 -14.41
C ILE A 160 -19.17 -11.87 -15.20
N ASP A 161 -18.85 -11.29 -16.36
CA ASP A 161 -17.75 -11.71 -17.24
C ASP A 161 -17.72 -13.22 -17.54
N ALA A 162 -18.89 -13.87 -17.58
CA ALA A 162 -19.09 -15.30 -17.84
C ALA A 162 -18.46 -16.28 -16.80
N HIS A 163 -18.00 -15.78 -15.66
CA HIS A 163 -17.45 -16.60 -14.57
C HIS A 163 -18.52 -17.13 -13.63
N ASP A 164 -18.32 -18.32 -13.03
CA ASP A 164 -19.22 -18.86 -12.00
C ASP A 164 -18.92 -18.22 -10.64
N PHE A 165 -19.86 -17.42 -10.12
CA PHE A 165 -19.67 -16.73 -8.84
C PHE A 165 -20.69 -17.15 -7.81
N VAL A 166 -20.29 -17.14 -6.53
CA VAL A 166 -21.21 -16.77 -5.45
C VAL A 166 -20.88 -15.36 -4.98
N TYR A 167 -21.84 -14.43 -5.04
CA TYR A 167 -21.62 -13.02 -4.73
C TYR A 167 -22.78 -12.39 -3.95
N VAL A 168 -22.52 -11.19 -3.44
CA VAL A 168 -23.52 -10.26 -2.88
C VAL A 168 -23.29 -8.85 -3.42
N HIS A 169 -24.35 -8.04 -3.44
CA HIS A 169 -24.23 -6.60 -3.62
C HIS A 169 -24.04 -5.92 -2.27
N TYR A 170 -23.43 -4.74 -2.25
CA TYR A 170 -23.32 -3.93 -1.04
C TYR A 170 -23.38 -2.44 -1.36
N THR A 171 -23.79 -1.67 -0.36
CA THR A 171 -23.59 -0.21 -0.32
C THR A 171 -22.49 0.10 0.67
N TRP A 172 -21.63 1.04 0.33
CA TRP A 172 -20.57 1.55 1.19
C TRP A 172 -20.66 3.07 1.30
N SER A 173 -20.35 3.60 2.47
CA SER A 173 -20.19 5.04 2.67
C SER A 173 -19.19 5.35 3.77
N THR A 174 -18.62 6.56 3.71
CA THR A 174 -17.77 7.14 4.75
C THR A 174 -17.83 8.67 4.69
N HIS A 175 -17.17 9.34 5.64
CA HIS A 175 -16.99 10.78 5.61
C HIS A 175 -15.51 11.13 5.79
N LEU A 176 -15.02 12.03 4.94
CA LEU A 176 -13.72 12.67 5.11
C LEU A 176 -13.94 13.95 5.92
N LEU A 177 -13.33 14.03 7.09
CA LEU A 177 -13.28 15.22 7.93
C LEU A 177 -11.90 15.84 7.79
N SER A 178 -11.81 17.13 7.45
CA SER A 178 -10.53 17.80 7.19
C SER A 178 -10.58 19.30 7.42
N ASP A 179 -9.51 20.04 7.13
CA ASP A 179 -9.52 21.49 7.15
C ASP A 179 -10.45 22.06 6.06
N VAL A 180 -10.74 23.35 6.16
CA VAL A 180 -11.73 24.01 5.30
C VAL A 180 -11.37 23.97 3.82
N ASN A 181 -10.07 24.15 3.49
CA ASN A 181 -9.61 24.49 2.16
C ASN A 181 -9.17 23.25 1.37
N SER A 182 -8.58 22.26 2.05
CA SER A 182 -7.97 21.12 1.34
C SER A 182 -8.90 20.31 0.44
N PRO A 183 -10.22 20.16 0.67
CA PRO A 183 -11.04 19.45 -0.32
C PRO A 183 -11.06 20.13 -1.70
N GLY A 184 -11.06 21.46 -1.75
CA GLY A 184 -11.00 22.22 -3.01
C GLY A 184 -9.62 22.15 -3.68
N ILE A 185 -8.55 22.02 -2.88
CA ILE A 185 -7.20 21.77 -3.40
C ILE A 185 -7.14 20.36 -3.99
N SER A 186 -7.57 19.34 -3.23
CA SER A 186 -7.58 17.95 -3.66
C SER A 186 -8.43 17.71 -4.90
N GLU A 187 -9.57 18.38 -4.99
CA GLU A 187 -10.51 18.31 -6.11
C GLU A 187 -11.26 19.65 -6.23
N PRO A 188 -11.00 20.46 -7.27
CA PRO A 188 -11.63 21.77 -7.43
C PRO A 188 -13.16 21.75 -7.35
N ARG A 189 -13.80 20.66 -7.80
CA ARG A 189 -15.26 20.51 -7.69
C ARG A 189 -15.79 20.38 -6.26
N LEU A 190 -14.93 20.18 -5.26
CA LEU A 190 -15.28 20.08 -3.83
C LEU A 190 -14.94 21.36 -3.04
N GLU A 191 -14.54 22.44 -3.74
CA GLU A 191 -14.29 23.76 -3.14
C GLU A 191 -15.54 24.30 -2.44
N ASN A 192 -16.67 24.24 -3.14
CA ASN A 192 -17.94 24.80 -2.68
C ASN A 192 -18.85 23.74 -2.06
N ILE A 193 -19.65 24.14 -1.05
CA ILE A 193 -20.70 23.29 -0.46
C ILE A 193 -21.68 22.84 -1.55
N GLY A 194 -22.04 21.56 -1.55
CA GLY A 194 -22.86 20.93 -2.58
C GLY A 194 -22.06 20.48 -3.82
N GLY A 195 -20.78 20.85 -3.91
CA GLY A 195 -19.88 20.39 -4.95
C GLY A 195 -19.72 18.87 -4.98
N GLN A 196 -19.58 18.30 -6.19
CA GLN A 196 -19.58 16.86 -6.42
C GLN A 196 -18.45 16.41 -7.34
N TRP A 197 -17.89 15.25 -7.03
CA TRP A 197 -16.92 14.54 -7.86
C TRP A 197 -17.26 13.05 -7.91
N ILE A 198 -17.04 12.43 -9.06
CA ILE A 198 -17.23 10.99 -9.25
C ILE A 198 -15.90 10.41 -9.69
N GLU A 199 -15.36 9.48 -8.89
CA GLU A 199 -14.18 8.72 -9.24
C GLU A 199 -14.60 7.32 -9.72
N PRO A 200 -14.49 7.00 -11.03
CA PRO A 200 -14.72 5.65 -11.53
C PRO A 200 -13.48 4.77 -11.33
N ILE A 201 -13.66 3.58 -10.79
CA ILE A 201 -12.60 2.57 -10.63
C ILE A 201 -13.16 1.20 -10.98
N VAL A 202 -12.45 0.42 -11.79
CA VAL A 202 -12.75 -1.00 -12.01
C VAL A 202 -12.12 -1.81 -10.89
N LEU A 203 -12.91 -2.61 -10.17
CA LEU A 203 -12.44 -3.45 -9.07
C LEU A 203 -12.64 -4.95 -9.37
N PRO A 204 -11.80 -5.84 -8.80
CA PRO A 204 -12.00 -7.28 -8.93
C PRO A 204 -13.23 -7.72 -8.13
N VAL A 205 -14.10 -8.54 -8.73
CA VAL A 205 -15.25 -9.09 -8.01
C VAL A 205 -14.83 -10.05 -6.91
N ASP A 206 -13.82 -10.89 -7.17
CA ASP A 206 -13.12 -11.66 -6.14
C ASP A 206 -11.80 -10.95 -5.74
N PRO A 207 -11.73 -10.27 -4.59
CA PRO A 207 -10.62 -9.37 -4.28
C PRO A 207 -9.42 -10.10 -3.64
N TYR A 208 -9.39 -11.43 -3.68
CA TYR A 208 -8.32 -12.26 -3.15
C TYR A 208 -7.57 -12.97 -4.28
N ASN A 209 -6.28 -13.24 -4.05
CA ASN A 209 -5.38 -13.88 -5.00
C ASN A 209 -5.25 -13.14 -6.34
N ILE A 210 -5.29 -11.80 -6.33
CA ILE A 210 -5.28 -10.97 -7.54
C ILE A 210 -4.04 -11.29 -8.38
N ILE A 211 -2.84 -11.18 -7.80
CA ILE A 211 -1.59 -11.46 -8.53
C ILE A 211 -1.52 -12.89 -9.05
N GLN A 212 -1.97 -13.87 -8.27
CA GLN A 212 -1.92 -15.27 -8.67
C GLN A 212 -2.87 -15.59 -9.83
N ARG A 213 -3.90 -14.77 -10.05
CA ARG A 213 -4.89 -14.91 -11.13
C ARG A 213 -4.58 -14.03 -12.33
N THR A 214 -4.11 -12.80 -12.12
CA THR A 214 -3.87 -11.82 -13.19
C THR A 214 -2.40 -11.61 -13.53
N GLY A 215 -1.49 -12.27 -12.81
CA GLY A 215 -0.09 -11.86 -12.78
C GLY A 215 0.03 -10.40 -12.33
N TYR A 216 1.01 -9.70 -12.88
CA TYR A 216 1.29 -8.30 -12.57
C TYR A 216 0.40 -7.31 -13.33
N ALA A 217 -0.59 -7.78 -14.12
CA ALA A 217 -1.40 -6.94 -15.01
C ALA A 217 -1.99 -5.70 -14.34
N CYS A 218 -2.45 -5.85 -13.09
CA CYS A 218 -3.07 -4.78 -12.31
C CYS A 218 -2.14 -4.15 -11.27
N MET A 219 -0.85 -4.48 -11.25
CA MET A 219 0.10 -3.97 -10.26
C MET A 219 0.92 -2.83 -10.87
N SER A 220 0.79 -1.63 -10.32
CA SER A 220 1.61 -0.48 -10.64
C SER A 220 2.80 -0.35 -9.69
N GLU A 221 4.00 -0.44 -10.23
CA GLU A 221 5.28 -0.20 -9.56
C GLU A 221 5.72 1.27 -9.63
N ASN A 222 4.93 2.14 -10.26
CA ASN A 222 5.22 3.57 -10.37
C ASN A 222 5.44 4.21 -8.99
N ASN A 223 6.53 4.95 -8.82
CA ASN A 223 6.98 5.55 -7.56
C ASN A 223 7.36 4.58 -6.43
N PHE A 224 7.48 3.29 -6.72
CA PHE A 224 7.99 2.30 -5.76
C PHE A 224 9.41 1.82 -6.12
N PRO A 225 10.21 1.44 -5.11
CA PRO A 225 11.43 0.67 -5.34
C PRO A 225 11.14 -0.58 -6.18
N VAL A 226 12.09 -1.02 -6.99
CA VAL A 226 11.95 -2.28 -7.75
C VAL A 226 12.92 -3.31 -7.21
N PRO A 227 12.49 -4.54 -6.88
CA PRO A 227 11.10 -5.02 -6.89
C PRO A 227 10.37 -4.81 -5.54
N SER A 228 9.19 -4.18 -5.53
CA SER A 228 8.37 -4.01 -4.30
C SER A 228 7.07 -4.80 -4.27
N VAL A 229 6.58 -5.27 -5.41
CA VAL A 229 5.28 -5.97 -5.48
C VAL A 229 5.34 -7.28 -4.71
N HIS A 230 4.48 -7.40 -3.70
CA HIS A 230 4.31 -8.61 -2.90
C HIS A 230 2.86 -9.12 -2.98
N PRO A 231 2.63 -10.43 -3.17
CA PRO A 231 1.29 -11.01 -3.38
C PRO A 231 0.30 -10.76 -2.25
N GLU A 232 0.80 -10.59 -1.02
CA GLU A 232 -0.03 -10.31 0.16
C GLU A 232 -0.25 -8.80 0.42
N GLN A 233 0.27 -7.92 -0.45
CA GLN A 233 0.25 -6.45 -0.26
C GLN A 233 -0.28 -5.69 -1.49
N THR A 234 -1.15 -6.33 -2.29
CA THR A 234 -1.65 -5.78 -3.57
C THR A 234 -2.35 -4.42 -3.45
N LYS A 235 -2.94 -4.10 -2.29
CA LYS A 235 -3.66 -2.85 -2.04
C LYS A 235 -2.82 -1.59 -2.31
N TRP A 236 -1.50 -1.71 -2.17
CA TRP A 236 -0.55 -0.63 -2.40
C TRP A 236 -0.18 -0.44 -3.87
N PHE A 237 -0.45 -1.43 -4.71
CA PHE A 237 -0.04 -1.47 -6.11
C PHE A 237 -1.22 -1.55 -7.08
N TYR A 238 -2.42 -1.91 -6.61
CA TYR A 238 -3.56 -2.11 -7.50
C TYR A 238 -3.87 -0.85 -8.32
N ASP A 239 -3.95 -1.04 -9.62
CA ASP A 239 -4.18 0.00 -10.60
C ASP A 239 -4.90 -0.59 -11.82
N ASP A 240 -6.16 -0.19 -11.96
CA ASP A 240 -7.04 -0.61 -13.05
C ASP A 240 -6.73 0.05 -14.40
N THR A 241 -5.90 1.11 -14.40
CA THR A 241 -5.49 1.79 -15.63
C THR A 241 -4.23 1.20 -16.27
N CYS A 242 -3.54 0.28 -15.60
CA CYS A 242 -2.38 -0.39 -16.15
C CYS A 242 -2.67 -1.10 -17.49
N LYS A 243 -1.75 -0.92 -18.43
CA LYS A 243 -1.80 -1.46 -19.79
C LYS A 243 -0.70 -2.50 -20.00
N SER A 244 -0.73 -3.20 -21.12
CA SER A 244 0.43 -3.96 -21.58
C SER A 244 1.59 -2.99 -21.85
N GLU A 245 2.79 -3.32 -21.39
CA GLU A 245 3.97 -2.48 -21.55
C GLU A 245 5.16 -3.34 -22.03
N PRO A 246 6.01 -2.82 -22.95
CA PRO A 246 7.22 -3.52 -23.37
C PRO A 246 8.21 -3.67 -22.20
N PRO A 247 9.22 -4.56 -22.27
CA PRO A 247 10.21 -4.71 -21.19
C PRO A 247 10.80 -3.37 -20.75
N PHE A 248 10.85 -3.15 -19.43
CA PHE A 248 11.36 -1.90 -18.86
C PHE A 248 12.90 -1.88 -18.90
N ASN A 249 13.47 -0.85 -19.53
CA ASN A 249 14.91 -0.60 -19.59
C ASN A 249 15.19 0.75 -18.90
N PRO A 250 15.49 0.76 -17.59
CA PRO A 250 15.64 2.02 -16.85
C PRO A 250 16.88 2.79 -17.29
N THR A 251 16.74 4.10 -17.52
CA THR A 251 17.88 5.01 -17.62
C THR A 251 18.59 5.14 -16.25
N PRO A 252 19.88 5.51 -16.18
CA PRO A 252 20.61 5.60 -14.91
C PRO A 252 20.01 6.53 -13.85
N LEU A 253 19.10 7.42 -14.24
CA LEU A 253 18.52 8.48 -13.39
C LEU A 253 17.02 8.29 -13.10
N GLU A 254 16.37 7.29 -13.69
CA GLU A 254 14.93 7.07 -13.52
C GLU A 254 14.66 5.81 -12.70
N GLY A 255 13.91 6.00 -11.60
CA GLY A 255 13.22 4.91 -10.93
C GLY A 255 12.07 4.36 -11.78
N CYS A 256 11.21 3.52 -11.18
CA CYS A 256 10.03 3.04 -11.89
C CYS A 256 8.99 4.16 -12.04
N VAL A 257 8.67 4.52 -13.28
CA VAL A 257 7.74 5.62 -13.65
C VAL A 257 6.49 5.13 -14.39
N ARG A 258 6.24 3.82 -14.35
CA ARG A 258 5.19 3.13 -15.12
C ARG A 258 4.67 1.92 -14.35
N CYS A 259 3.69 1.20 -14.89
CA CYS A 259 3.05 0.13 -14.14
C CYS A 259 4.00 -1.05 -13.88
N HIS A 260 4.73 -1.51 -14.90
CA HIS A 260 5.47 -2.77 -14.81
C HIS A 260 6.96 -2.54 -15.05
N CYS A 261 7.77 -2.70 -14.01
CA CYS A 261 9.21 -2.50 -14.06
C CYS A 261 10.00 -3.77 -13.70
N SER A 262 9.46 -4.63 -12.83
CA SER A 262 10.09 -5.91 -12.44
C SER A 262 9.76 -7.05 -13.39
N ARG A 263 8.66 -6.97 -14.14
CA ARG A 263 8.21 -8.02 -15.06
C ARG A 263 7.64 -7.43 -16.34
N THR A 264 7.79 -8.17 -17.44
CA THR A 264 7.11 -7.85 -18.69
C THR A 264 5.66 -8.33 -18.60
N VAL A 265 4.72 -7.46 -18.97
CA VAL A 265 3.28 -7.72 -18.90
C VAL A 265 2.64 -7.41 -20.25
N ASN A 266 2.00 -8.41 -20.84
CA ASN A 266 1.47 -8.35 -22.22
C ASN A 266 -0.06 -8.25 -22.27
N ILE A 267 -0.71 -7.92 -21.16
CA ILE A 267 -2.18 -7.82 -21.05
C ILE A 267 -2.52 -6.63 -20.16
N ASP A 268 -3.55 -5.87 -20.51
CA ASP A 268 -4.03 -4.78 -19.67
C ASP A 268 -4.81 -5.31 -18.44
N CYS A 269 -4.87 -4.51 -17.37
CA CYS A 269 -5.51 -4.92 -16.13
C CYS A 269 -6.98 -5.33 -16.32
N ILE A 270 -7.79 -4.49 -16.98
CA ILE A 270 -9.24 -4.73 -17.13
C ILE A 270 -9.50 -6.03 -17.90
N THR A 271 -8.74 -6.29 -18.98
CA THR A 271 -8.83 -7.53 -19.73
C THR A 271 -8.42 -8.73 -18.87
N ALA A 272 -7.32 -8.62 -18.10
CA ALA A 272 -6.91 -9.68 -17.18
C ALA A 272 -7.96 -9.95 -16.09
N LEU A 273 -8.61 -8.91 -15.55
CA LEU A 273 -9.70 -9.05 -14.59
C LEU A 273 -10.86 -9.84 -15.20
N LYS A 274 -11.34 -9.43 -16.37
CA LYS A 274 -12.44 -10.07 -17.09
C LYS A 274 -12.16 -11.52 -17.49
N GLN A 275 -10.89 -11.89 -17.69
CA GLN A 275 -10.50 -13.24 -18.08
C GLN A 275 -10.30 -14.19 -16.90
N HIS A 276 -10.00 -13.68 -15.70
CA HIS A 276 -9.48 -14.53 -14.62
C HIS A 276 -10.13 -14.32 -13.25
N ILE A 277 -10.79 -13.19 -12.98
CA ILE A 277 -11.25 -12.85 -11.63
C ILE A 277 -12.62 -12.18 -11.56
N GLY A 278 -13.14 -11.69 -12.69
CA GLY A 278 -14.34 -10.86 -12.82
C GLY A 278 -14.09 -9.40 -12.46
N SER A 279 -14.73 -8.50 -13.20
CA SER A 279 -14.61 -7.05 -13.06
C SER A 279 -15.95 -6.41 -12.68
N VAL A 280 -15.89 -5.34 -11.89
CA VAL A 280 -17.04 -4.48 -11.58
C VAL A 280 -16.64 -3.02 -11.62
N ASN A 281 -17.41 -2.21 -12.35
CA ASN A 281 -17.23 -0.76 -12.36
C ASN A 281 -17.86 -0.17 -11.10
N VAL A 282 -17.08 0.58 -10.34
CA VAL A 282 -17.54 1.24 -9.11
C VAL A 282 -17.34 2.74 -9.25
N SER A 283 -18.41 3.49 -9.00
CA SER A 283 -18.36 4.95 -8.96
C SER A 283 -18.38 5.42 -7.51
N PHE A 284 -17.31 6.10 -7.10
CA PHE A 284 -17.21 6.73 -5.79
C PHE A 284 -17.70 8.18 -5.90
N HIS A 285 -18.83 8.47 -5.28
CA HIS A 285 -19.46 9.78 -5.30
C HIS A 285 -19.02 10.58 -4.08
N PHE A 286 -18.25 11.63 -4.31
CA PHE A 286 -17.83 12.59 -3.30
C PHE A 286 -18.77 13.79 -3.33
N THR A 287 -19.28 14.21 -2.17
CA THR A 287 -20.13 15.40 -2.04
C THR A 287 -19.63 16.27 -0.89
N ARG A 288 -19.33 17.54 -1.15
CA ARG A 288 -18.99 18.53 -0.13
C ARG A 288 -20.24 18.89 0.67
N LEU A 289 -20.27 18.56 1.96
CA LEU A 289 -21.39 18.89 2.84
C LEU A 289 -21.20 20.25 3.49
N ALA A 290 -22.31 20.87 3.89
CA ALA A 290 -22.28 22.01 4.81
C ALA A 290 -21.68 21.58 6.15
N TRP A 291 -20.93 22.48 6.79
CA TRP A 291 -20.35 22.20 8.09
C TRP A 291 -21.45 21.85 9.12
N ASN A 292 -21.26 20.74 9.84
CA ASN A 292 -22.13 20.32 10.91
C ASN A 292 -21.28 19.80 12.07
N ARG A 293 -21.27 20.55 13.18
CA ARG A 293 -20.43 20.23 14.34
C ARG A 293 -20.78 18.89 14.97
N VAL A 294 -22.07 18.54 15.06
CA VAL A 294 -22.52 17.26 15.63
C VAL A 294 -22.03 16.10 14.77
N LEU A 295 -22.16 16.22 13.44
CA LEU A 295 -21.66 15.21 12.52
C LEU A 295 -20.13 15.11 12.59
N ALA A 296 -19.42 16.24 12.58
CA ALA A 296 -17.96 16.29 12.71
C ALA A 296 -17.49 15.56 13.97
N ASP A 297 -18.11 15.85 15.13
CA ASP A 297 -17.80 15.19 16.39
C ASP A 297 -18.08 13.67 16.36
N GLN A 298 -19.08 13.22 15.61
CA GLN A 298 -19.39 11.80 15.44
C GLN A 298 -18.43 11.06 14.51
N ILE A 299 -17.97 11.71 13.43
CA ILE A 299 -17.10 11.08 12.41
C ILE A 299 -15.62 11.24 12.74
N ARG A 300 -15.26 12.14 13.66
CA ARG A 300 -13.87 12.30 14.13
C ARG A 300 -13.36 10.98 14.69
N LYS A 301 -12.18 10.56 14.26
CA LYS A 301 -11.55 9.36 14.80
C LYS A 301 -11.28 9.59 16.29
N LYS A 302 -11.69 8.63 17.13
CA LYS A 302 -11.74 8.80 18.60
C LYS A 302 -10.39 9.17 19.24
N SER A 303 -9.28 8.76 18.64
CA SER A 303 -7.93 9.08 19.12
C SER A 303 -7.49 10.50 18.78
N ASP A 304 -8.16 11.16 17.84
CA ASP A 304 -7.72 12.43 17.30
C ASP A 304 -8.35 13.57 18.10
N PRO A 305 -7.55 14.51 18.63
CA PRO A 305 -8.09 15.62 19.39
C PRO A 305 -8.79 16.62 18.45
N PRO A 306 -9.72 17.42 18.97
CA PRO A 306 -10.25 18.57 18.22
C PRO A 306 -9.12 19.57 17.94
N SER A 307 -9.27 20.39 16.90
CA SER A 307 -8.24 21.36 16.47
C SER A 307 -7.77 22.31 17.57
N THR A 308 -8.64 22.67 18.52
CA THR A 308 -8.32 23.54 19.66
C THR A 308 -7.37 22.91 20.69
N GLN A 309 -7.15 21.60 20.61
CA GLN A 309 -6.32 20.82 21.54
C GLN A 309 -5.16 20.13 20.81
N HIS A 310 -4.93 20.46 19.54
CA HIS A 310 -3.90 19.81 18.74
C HIS A 310 -2.51 20.40 19.06
N PRO A 311 -1.45 19.57 19.22
CA PRO A 311 -0.09 20.05 19.44
C PRO A 311 0.39 21.02 18.35
N SER A 312 1.20 22.00 18.71
CA SER A 312 1.76 23.00 17.76
C SER A 312 3.14 22.62 17.19
N ASP A 313 3.61 21.41 17.49
CA ASP A 313 4.89 20.84 17.07
C ASP A 313 4.70 19.60 16.19
N THR A 314 5.80 19.17 15.57
CA THR A 314 5.88 17.91 14.81
C THR A 314 6.17 16.76 15.76
N ASP A 315 5.49 15.64 15.61
CA ASP A 315 5.69 14.45 16.45
C ASP A 315 5.42 13.19 15.61
N GLN A 316 6.44 12.35 15.39
CA GLN A 316 6.32 11.13 14.59
C GLN A 316 6.10 9.93 15.52
N LYS A 317 5.02 9.19 15.28
CA LYS A 317 4.68 8.02 16.05
C LYS A 317 4.45 6.80 15.18
N MET A 318 5.25 5.76 15.43
CA MET A 318 5.05 4.47 14.79
C MET A 318 3.68 3.89 15.15
N LEU A 319 2.97 3.44 14.13
CA LEU A 319 1.74 2.70 14.27
C LEU A 319 2.05 1.23 14.55
N ILE A 320 1.69 0.83 15.77
CA ILE A 320 1.66 -0.57 16.22
C ILE A 320 1.00 -1.49 15.19
N SER A 321 -0.13 -1.08 14.61
CA SER A 321 -0.85 -1.90 13.64
C SER A 321 -0.08 -2.16 12.35
N GLY A 322 0.87 -1.30 11.99
CA GLY A 322 1.80 -1.57 10.88
C GLY A 322 2.77 -2.69 11.24
N LEU A 323 3.43 -2.55 12.40
CA LEU A 323 4.44 -3.50 12.86
C LEU A 323 3.86 -4.90 13.17
N ALA A 324 2.60 -4.97 13.60
CA ALA A 324 1.89 -6.21 13.89
C ALA A 324 1.65 -7.09 12.63
N SER A 325 1.75 -6.53 11.42
CA SER A 325 1.56 -7.26 10.17
C SER A 325 2.87 -7.86 9.67
N THR A 326 3.28 -9.00 10.25
CA THR A 326 4.54 -9.67 9.89
C THR A 326 4.36 -10.86 8.94
N LEU A 327 5.31 -11.05 8.02
CA LEU A 327 5.38 -12.19 7.11
C LEU A 327 6.77 -12.81 7.16
N VAL A 328 6.88 -14.15 7.19
CA VAL A 328 8.18 -14.83 7.08
C VAL A 328 8.33 -15.43 5.70
N GLN A 329 9.33 -14.96 4.95
CA GLN A 329 9.62 -15.37 3.58
C GLN A 329 11.05 -15.89 3.45
N TYR A 330 11.24 -16.88 2.58
CA TYR A 330 12.56 -17.29 2.13
C TYR A 330 12.85 -16.64 0.77
N LYS A 331 14.01 -16.02 0.63
CA LYS A 331 14.47 -15.43 -0.64
C LYS A 331 15.95 -15.76 -0.85
N TYR A 332 16.31 -16.10 -2.09
CA TYR A 332 17.69 -16.34 -2.48
C TYR A 332 18.36 -15.05 -2.95
N PHE A 333 19.59 -14.81 -2.51
CA PHE A 333 20.41 -13.66 -2.91
C PHE A 333 21.78 -14.11 -3.41
N ASP A 334 22.21 -13.59 -4.54
CA ASP A 334 23.56 -13.80 -5.09
C ASP A 334 24.52 -12.66 -4.69
N ASN A 335 25.76 -12.71 -5.19
CA ASN A 335 26.77 -11.68 -4.91
C ASN A 335 26.46 -10.31 -5.56
N ALA A 336 25.57 -10.26 -6.55
CA ALA A 336 25.23 -9.03 -7.26
C ALA A 336 24.06 -8.28 -6.59
N SER A 337 23.30 -8.98 -5.74
CA SER A 337 22.10 -8.50 -5.06
C SER A 337 22.31 -7.20 -4.32
N CYS A 338 21.40 -6.25 -4.51
CA CYS A 338 21.48 -4.91 -3.94
C CYS A 338 21.36 -4.92 -2.42
N GLU A 339 20.54 -5.83 -1.89
CA GLU A 339 20.30 -5.95 -0.46
C GLU A 339 21.56 -6.38 0.31
N LEU A 340 22.55 -6.99 -0.37
CA LEU A 340 23.88 -7.25 0.20
C LEU A 340 24.75 -5.98 0.25
N LYS A 341 24.69 -5.15 -0.79
CA LYS A 341 25.43 -3.87 -0.89
C LYS A 341 24.87 -2.80 0.04
N GLU A 342 23.58 -2.90 0.38
CA GLU A 342 22.84 -2.02 1.30
C GLU A 342 22.85 -2.46 2.77
N PRO A 343 23.82 -3.31 3.13
CA PRO A 343 23.78 -4.26 4.27
C PRO A 343 22.39 -4.59 4.87
N CYS A 344 21.40 -4.93 4.05
CA CYS A 344 20.05 -5.32 4.52
C CYS A 344 19.88 -6.83 4.73
N ILE A 345 20.88 -7.62 4.34
CA ILE A 345 20.97 -9.07 4.59
C ILE A 345 22.35 -9.42 5.14
N GLY A 346 22.42 -10.50 5.92
CA GLY A 346 23.65 -10.95 6.57
C GLY A 346 24.59 -11.77 5.68
N GLY A 347 24.22 -12.05 4.43
CA GLY A 347 25.03 -12.81 3.47
C GLY A 347 24.23 -13.29 2.26
N THR A 348 24.91 -14.00 1.35
CA THR A 348 24.31 -14.61 0.15
C THR A 348 23.68 -15.99 0.42
N GLY A 349 23.05 -16.55 -0.60
CA GLY A 349 22.30 -17.81 -0.56
C GLY A 349 20.84 -17.61 -0.15
N TRP A 350 20.18 -18.70 0.25
CA TRP A 350 18.85 -18.64 0.82
C TRP A 350 18.87 -17.93 2.18
N ARG A 351 18.04 -16.89 2.31
CA ARG A 351 17.85 -16.12 3.54
C ARG A 351 16.42 -16.26 4.01
N ARG A 352 16.24 -16.31 5.33
CA ARG A 352 14.92 -16.21 5.97
C ARG A 352 14.71 -14.81 6.48
N LEU A 353 13.66 -14.17 6.01
CA LEU A 353 13.37 -12.75 6.23
C LEU A 353 12.06 -12.62 7.00
N LEU A 354 12.07 -11.84 8.07
CA LEU A 354 10.87 -11.38 8.78
C LEU A 354 10.48 -10.02 8.21
N LEU A 355 9.55 -10.01 7.26
CA LEU A 355 8.99 -8.81 6.63
C LEU A 355 7.92 -8.21 7.56
N PHE A 356 7.76 -6.89 7.48
CA PHE A 356 6.76 -6.15 8.26
C PHE A 356 6.40 -4.84 7.57
N ASP A 357 5.18 -4.35 7.80
CA ASP A 357 4.85 -2.96 7.48
C ASP A 357 5.46 -2.05 8.56
N SER A 358 5.86 -0.84 8.18
CA SER A 358 6.20 0.22 9.14
C SER A 358 5.55 1.50 8.66
N SER A 359 4.73 2.08 9.53
CA SER A 359 3.95 3.29 9.26
C SER A 359 4.21 4.28 10.38
N ASP A 360 4.80 5.42 10.04
CA ASP A 360 5.10 6.48 11.00
C ASP A 360 4.09 7.62 10.82
N GLU A 361 3.21 7.82 11.81
CA GLU A 361 2.17 8.85 11.79
C GLU A 361 2.69 10.17 12.35
N ASN A 362 2.51 11.27 11.64
CA ASN A 362 2.67 12.58 12.23
C ASN A 362 1.46 12.91 13.12
N ILE A 363 1.58 12.63 14.41
CA ILE A 363 0.57 12.97 15.42
C ILE A 363 0.71 14.42 15.93
N GLY A 364 1.74 15.13 15.47
CA GLY A 364 1.93 16.55 15.69
C GLY A 364 1.03 17.41 14.78
N GLY A 365 0.82 18.68 15.15
CA GLY A 365 -0.09 19.58 14.41
C GLY A 365 0.57 20.43 13.34
N VAL A 366 1.87 20.24 13.13
CA VAL A 366 2.58 20.84 12.02
C VAL A 366 3.31 19.77 11.23
N ASN A 367 3.57 20.06 9.96
CA ASN A 367 4.22 19.13 9.06
C ASN A 367 5.65 18.81 9.54
N LEU A 368 6.06 17.54 9.45
CA LEU A 368 7.47 17.21 9.37
C LEU A 368 7.98 17.69 8.00
N ILE A 369 8.91 18.63 7.98
CA ILE A 369 9.48 19.16 6.74
C ILE A 369 10.94 18.75 6.67
N ILE A 370 11.30 18.02 5.61
CA ILE A 370 12.68 17.73 5.27
C ILE A 370 13.12 18.65 4.12
N GLY A 371 12.26 18.79 3.12
CA GLY A 371 12.46 19.71 2.01
C GLY A 371 12.84 19.01 0.71
N GLN A 372 13.35 19.81 -0.23
CA GLN A 372 13.65 19.36 -1.57
C GLN A 372 15.01 18.65 -1.62
N ILE A 373 15.01 17.37 -2.03
CA ILE A 373 16.23 16.55 -2.08
C ILE A 373 17.02 16.79 -3.39
N TYR A 374 16.31 17.09 -4.48
CA TYR A 374 16.89 17.28 -5.81
C TYR A 374 16.38 18.55 -6.48
N ILE A 375 17.25 19.20 -7.24
CA ILE A 375 16.88 20.19 -8.25
C ILE A 375 16.79 19.46 -9.59
N ILE A 376 15.69 19.63 -10.32
CA ILE A 376 15.58 19.17 -11.70
C ILE A 376 16.11 20.31 -12.58
N LEU A 377 17.17 20.05 -13.35
CA LEU A 377 17.72 20.99 -14.32
C LEU A 377 16.85 21.03 -15.58
N ASP A 378 16.97 22.09 -16.39
CA ASP A 378 16.16 22.30 -17.60
C ASP A 378 16.24 21.16 -18.63
N ASN A 379 17.31 20.36 -18.58
CA ASN A 379 17.51 19.17 -19.41
C ASN A 379 16.89 17.89 -18.82
N GLY A 380 16.09 17.99 -17.76
CA GLY A 380 15.46 16.89 -17.04
C GLY A 380 16.38 16.14 -16.07
N THR A 381 17.65 16.52 -15.94
CA THR A 381 18.57 15.82 -15.03
C THR A 381 18.38 16.25 -13.58
N GLN A 382 18.41 15.29 -12.66
CA GLN A 382 18.33 15.55 -11.22
C GLN A 382 19.73 15.82 -10.65
N GLN A 383 19.89 16.93 -9.94
CA GLN A 383 21.08 17.26 -9.16
C GLN A 383 20.74 17.32 -7.67
N PRO A 384 21.55 16.74 -6.77
CA PRO A 384 21.35 16.88 -5.33
C PRO A 384 21.31 18.35 -4.90
N ASN A 385 20.30 18.73 -4.12
CA ASN A 385 20.17 20.07 -3.54
C ASN A 385 20.96 20.17 -2.22
N VAL A 386 20.97 21.35 -1.59
CA VAL A 386 21.56 21.64 -0.28
C VAL A 386 21.20 20.58 0.77
N VAL A 387 19.95 20.09 0.79
CA VAL A 387 19.52 19.02 1.72
C VAL A 387 20.30 17.71 1.52
N ALA A 388 20.58 17.32 0.27
CA ALA A 388 21.41 16.16 -0.04
C ALA A 388 22.90 16.39 0.30
N ASN A 389 23.37 17.63 0.20
CA ASN A 389 24.75 18.02 0.55
C ASN A 389 25.01 18.05 2.08
N HIS A 390 23.97 17.89 2.90
CA HIS A 390 24.08 17.90 4.36
C HIS A 390 24.33 16.50 4.95
N GLY A 391 24.56 15.49 4.10
CA GLY A 391 24.98 14.14 4.50
C GLY A 391 23.90 13.27 5.16
N LEU A 392 22.66 13.76 5.25
CA LEU A 392 21.49 13.00 5.75
C LEU A 392 21.04 11.90 4.79
N TYR A 393 21.28 12.13 3.51
CA TYR A 393 20.91 11.25 2.43
C TYR A 393 22.16 10.63 1.79
N GLN A 394 22.06 9.37 1.36
CA GLN A 394 23.06 8.72 0.52
C GLN A 394 22.41 8.22 -0.74
N TYR A 395 23.00 8.57 -1.88
CA TYR A 395 22.60 7.99 -3.15
C TYR A 395 22.87 6.49 -3.15
N ASP A 396 21.85 5.73 -3.50
CA ASP A 396 21.92 4.31 -3.69
C ASP A 396 22.10 3.99 -5.19
N PRO A 397 23.25 3.48 -5.63
CA PRO A 397 23.46 3.14 -7.03
C PRO A 397 22.62 1.94 -7.49
N CYS A 398 22.15 1.12 -6.55
CA CYS A 398 21.33 -0.04 -6.80
C CYS A 398 19.87 0.35 -7.06
N HIS A 399 19.33 1.27 -6.26
CA HIS A 399 17.94 1.72 -6.39
C HIS A 399 17.78 3.08 -7.10
N ARG A 400 18.90 3.74 -7.45
CA ARG A 400 19.00 4.96 -8.26
C ARG A 400 18.26 6.18 -7.68
N HIS A 401 18.21 6.29 -6.36
CA HIS A 401 17.78 7.50 -5.66
C HIS A 401 18.45 7.58 -4.28
N TYR A 402 18.19 8.67 -3.56
CA TYR A 402 18.78 8.96 -2.27
C TYR A 402 17.96 8.34 -1.14
N HIS A 403 18.62 7.56 -0.29
CA HIS A 403 18.06 7.02 0.94
C HIS A 403 18.41 7.91 2.15
N PHE A 404 17.43 8.19 3.01
CA PHE A 404 17.63 8.81 4.32
C PHE A 404 18.21 7.79 5.32
N LYS A 405 19.40 8.05 5.86
CA LYS A 405 20.12 7.04 6.67
C LYS A 405 19.64 6.86 8.11
N TYR A 406 18.96 7.86 8.65
CA TYR A 406 18.76 8.01 10.10
C TYR A 406 17.29 7.85 10.50
N TYR A 407 16.53 7.03 9.77
CA TYR A 407 15.08 6.90 9.95
C TYR A 407 14.73 6.13 11.23
N GLY A 408 15.29 4.93 11.38
CA GLY A 408 15.03 4.10 12.55
C GLY A 408 15.77 2.77 12.51
N THR A 409 15.62 1.99 13.57
CA THR A 409 16.21 0.65 13.67
C THR A 409 15.16 -0.38 14.07
N PHE A 410 15.28 -1.57 13.50
CA PHE A 410 14.39 -2.70 13.78
C PHE A 410 15.22 -3.87 14.30
N THR A 411 14.75 -4.45 15.40
CA THR A 411 15.39 -5.61 16.03
C THR A 411 14.35 -6.66 16.37
N PHE A 412 14.74 -7.93 16.28
CA PHE A 412 13.92 -9.05 16.68
C PHE A 412 14.65 -9.84 17.76
N GLY A 413 14.16 -9.78 19.00
CA GLY A 413 14.76 -10.46 20.13
C GLY A 413 16.24 -10.14 20.31
N ASN A 414 17.02 -11.19 20.54
CA ASN A 414 18.49 -11.15 20.59
C ASN A 414 19.15 -11.38 19.22
N SER A 415 18.45 -11.16 18.11
CA SER A 415 19.04 -11.27 16.77
C SER A 415 20.30 -10.41 16.69
N LYS A 416 21.41 -11.02 16.28
CA LYS A 416 22.67 -10.29 16.02
C LYS A 416 22.59 -9.39 14.78
N PHE A 417 21.56 -9.59 13.95
CA PHE A 417 21.27 -8.74 12.81
C PHE A 417 20.24 -7.69 13.21
N GLN A 418 20.72 -6.46 13.39
CA GLN A 418 19.89 -5.27 13.51
C GLN A 418 19.72 -4.69 12.11
N ASN A 419 18.46 -4.49 11.68
CA ASN A 419 18.24 -3.71 10.47
C ASN A 419 18.25 -2.22 10.84
N ALA A 420 19.31 -1.52 10.44
CA ALA A 420 19.31 -0.06 10.42
C ALA A 420 18.50 0.38 9.20
N LYS A 421 17.22 0.68 9.41
CA LYS A 421 16.31 1.05 8.33
C LYS A 421 16.78 2.37 7.73
N ARG A 422 17.10 2.30 6.45
CA ARG A 422 17.27 3.46 5.58
C ARG A 422 15.88 3.81 5.05
N GLY A 423 15.44 5.06 5.22
CA GLY A 423 14.23 5.55 4.57
C GLY A 423 14.50 5.68 3.07
N PHE A 424 13.62 5.16 2.23
CA PHE A 424 13.63 5.34 0.78
C PHE A 424 13.31 6.79 0.40
N CYS A 425 12.11 7.25 0.77
CA CYS A 425 11.73 8.65 0.80
C CYS A 425 10.67 8.88 1.87
N ILE A 426 10.66 10.05 2.51
CA ILE A 426 9.66 10.36 3.53
C ILE A 426 8.54 11.14 2.85
N GLN A 427 7.39 10.50 2.71
CA GLN A 427 6.22 11.03 2.00
C GLN A 427 4.92 10.67 2.73
N SER A 428 3.85 11.42 2.45
CA SER A 428 2.52 11.17 3.03
C SER A 428 1.76 10.11 2.23
N THR A 429 1.98 8.83 2.53
CA THR A 429 1.40 7.68 1.80
C THR A 429 0.09 7.14 2.39
N GLY A 430 -0.38 7.71 3.50
CA GLY A 430 -1.67 7.38 4.09
C GLY A 430 -2.15 8.48 5.01
N ARG A 431 -3.46 8.58 5.22
CA ARG A 431 -4.05 9.56 6.15
C ARG A 431 -4.81 8.84 7.25
N GLN A 432 -4.22 8.78 8.43
CA GLN A 432 -4.79 8.08 9.58
C GLN A 432 -5.68 8.96 10.43
N ALA A 433 -5.43 10.27 10.42
CA ALA A 433 -6.30 11.21 11.06
C ALA A 433 -7.59 11.38 10.25
N ASN A 434 -8.71 11.53 10.94
CA ASN A 434 -9.96 11.99 10.33
C ASN A 434 -10.51 13.14 11.16
N ALA A 435 -9.88 14.30 11.03
CA ALA A 435 -10.11 15.47 11.88
C ALA A 435 -9.78 16.77 11.13
N GLU A 436 -10.31 17.88 11.63
CA GLU A 436 -10.28 19.21 10.99
C GLU A 436 -8.90 19.84 10.88
N TRP A 437 -7.96 19.40 11.72
CA TRP A 437 -6.59 19.89 11.71
C TRP A 437 -5.72 19.15 10.69
N SER A 438 -6.16 17.99 10.19
CA SER A 438 -5.40 17.20 9.21
C SER A 438 -5.93 17.48 7.81
N PRO A 439 -5.08 17.94 6.87
CA PRO A 439 -5.52 18.25 5.51
C PRO A 439 -5.82 16.99 4.68
N LEU A 440 -6.73 17.10 3.71
CA LEU A 440 -6.98 16.05 2.69
C LEU A 440 -5.87 15.99 1.64
N TRP A 441 -5.11 17.07 1.53
CA TRP A 441 -3.98 17.20 0.63
C TRP A 441 -2.67 17.25 1.41
N SER A 442 -1.61 16.67 0.85
CA SER A 442 -0.24 16.81 1.35
C SER A 442 0.70 17.28 0.24
N PRO A 443 1.59 18.27 0.50
CA PRO A 443 2.66 18.62 -0.43
C PRO A 443 3.72 17.53 -0.58
N PHE A 444 3.76 16.55 0.33
CA PHE A 444 4.75 15.47 0.35
C PHE A 444 4.19 14.23 -0.34
N TYR A 445 3.65 14.42 -1.55
CA TYR A 445 2.94 13.39 -2.31
C TYR A 445 3.84 12.55 -3.23
N ASN A 446 5.12 12.90 -3.27
CA ASN A 446 6.17 12.18 -3.99
C ASN A 446 7.51 12.34 -3.25
N CYS A 447 8.55 11.68 -3.76
CA CYS A 447 9.87 11.70 -3.14
C CYS A 447 10.71 12.97 -3.43
N THR A 448 10.23 13.92 -4.25
CA THR A 448 10.99 15.13 -4.64
C THR A 448 11.04 16.15 -3.51
N TYR A 449 9.89 16.40 -2.88
CA TYR A 449 9.76 17.27 -1.71
C TYR A 449 9.30 16.44 -0.52
N GLN A 450 10.22 16.15 0.39
CA GLN A 450 10.01 15.15 1.43
C GLN A 450 9.54 15.75 2.75
N GLY A 451 8.70 14.98 3.43
CA GLY A 451 8.08 15.33 4.69
C GLY A 451 6.85 14.47 4.97
N ASN A 452 6.21 14.72 6.10
CA ASN A 452 4.99 14.03 6.50
C ASN A 452 3.98 15.03 7.07
N SER A 453 2.81 15.13 6.44
CA SER A 453 1.79 16.09 6.84
C SER A 453 1.14 15.73 8.17
N ALA A 454 0.66 16.72 8.91
CA ALA A 454 -0.07 16.48 10.16
C ALA A 454 -1.25 15.51 9.94
N GLY A 455 -1.26 14.39 10.67
CA GLY A 455 -2.28 13.33 10.59
C GLY A 455 -2.09 12.34 9.44
N TRP A 456 -0.97 12.45 8.73
CA TRP A 456 -0.56 11.53 7.68
C TRP A 456 0.50 10.55 8.17
N THR A 457 0.63 9.45 7.44
CA THR A 457 1.63 8.43 7.66
C THR A 457 2.58 8.33 6.50
N ASP A 458 3.85 8.11 6.81
CA ASP A 458 4.83 7.54 5.90
C ASP A 458 4.87 6.02 6.10
N THR A 459 4.37 5.27 5.12
CA THR A 459 4.24 3.81 5.18
C THR A 459 5.16 3.11 4.20
N TYR A 460 5.92 2.15 4.72
CA TYR A 460 6.71 1.17 4.02
C TYR A 460 6.11 -0.21 4.23
N GLN A 461 5.47 -0.75 3.20
CA GLN A 461 4.86 -2.07 3.24
C GLN A 461 5.88 -3.21 3.09
N ALA A 462 5.56 -4.35 3.69
CA ALA A 462 6.23 -5.63 3.47
C ALA A 462 6.31 -5.92 1.95
N GLY A 463 7.51 -6.26 1.49
CA GLY A 463 7.78 -6.48 0.05
C GLY A 463 8.74 -5.46 -0.54
N ILE A 464 8.76 -4.23 -0.02
CA ILE A 464 9.80 -3.25 -0.35
C ILE A 464 11.18 -3.86 -0.02
N PRO A 465 12.18 -3.75 -0.92
CA PRO A 465 13.55 -4.16 -0.62
C PRO A 465 14.05 -3.55 0.69
N CYS A 466 14.76 -4.34 1.49
CA CYS A 466 15.24 -3.98 2.83
C CYS A 466 14.16 -3.79 3.92
N GLN A 467 12.87 -3.98 3.62
CA GLN A 467 11.78 -3.89 4.60
C GLN A 467 11.56 -5.25 5.32
N TRP A 468 12.59 -5.71 6.03
CA TRP A 468 12.60 -6.96 6.79
C TRP A 468 13.73 -7.03 7.81
N ILE A 469 13.71 -8.00 8.73
CA ILE A 469 14.90 -8.41 9.49
C ILE A 469 15.39 -9.74 8.94
N ASP A 470 16.69 -9.85 8.64
CA ASP A 470 17.32 -11.13 8.30
C ASP A 470 17.44 -11.99 9.57
N VAL A 471 16.61 -13.02 9.64
CA VAL A 471 16.50 -13.95 10.77
C VAL A 471 17.04 -15.34 10.42
N THR A 472 17.90 -15.43 9.39
CA THR A 472 18.45 -16.70 8.89
C THR A 472 19.19 -17.50 9.97
N ASN A 473 19.91 -16.81 10.85
CA ASN A 473 20.67 -17.44 11.93
C ASN A 473 19.89 -17.58 13.25
N TYR A 474 18.62 -17.18 13.27
CA TYR A 474 17.78 -17.30 14.46
C TYR A 474 17.30 -18.76 14.60
N ASN A 475 17.57 -19.42 15.73
CA ASN A 475 17.27 -20.86 15.84
C ASN A 475 15.78 -21.12 16.10
N THR A 476 15.08 -21.68 15.11
CA THR A 476 13.70 -22.16 15.24
C THR A 476 13.56 -23.62 14.82
N LYS A 477 14.63 -24.42 14.94
CA LYS A 477 14.62 -25.84 14.51
C LYS A 477 13.68 -26.71 15.34
N ALA A 478 13.64 -26.45 16.65
CA ALA A 478 12.86 -27.25 17.60
C ALA A 478 11.37 -26.86 17.60
N SER A 479 11.07 -25.57 17.58
CA SER A 479 9.70 -25.03 17.64
C SER A 479 9.65 -23.61 17.07
N ALA A 480 8.44 -23.10 16.84
CA ALA A 480 8.23 -21.69 16.55
C ALA A 480 8.61 -20.84 17.77
N VAL A 481 9.09 -19.62 17.53
CA VAL A 481 9.54 -18.69 18.58
C VAL A 481 8.74 -17.40 18.49
N HIS A 482 8.21 -17.00 19.63
CA HIS A 482 7.71 -15.65 19.87
C HIS A 482 8.82 -14.84 20.53
N ASP A 483 9.12 -13.68 19.98
CA ASP A 483 10.10 -12.74 20.56
C ASP A 483 9.71 -11.31 20.17
N SER A 484 10.31 -10.35 20.85
CA SER A 484 10.00 -8.94 20.70
C SER A 484 10.52 -8.36 19.38
N LEU A 485 9.63 -7.83 18.56
CA LEU A 485 9.91 -7.03 17.38
C LEU A 485 9.85 -5.54 17.76
N LYS A 486 11.02 -4.90 17.88
CA LYS A 486 11.13 -3.51 18.31
C LYS A 486 11.41 -2.59 17.13
N ALA A 487 10.72 -1.47 17.09
CA ALA A 487 11.03 -0.34 16.24
C ALA A 487 11.50 0.84 17.11
N ASN A 488 12.70 1.33 16.83
CA ASN A 488 13.26 2.52 17.44
C ASN A 488 13.37 3.62 16.38
N MET A 489 12.48 4.61 16.46
CA MET A 489 12.31 5.64 15.43
C MET A 489 13.05 6.90 15.81
N ASN A 490 13.65 7.54 14.80
CA ASN A 490 14.47 8.75 14.94
C ASN A 490 15.44 8.72 16.15
N PRO A 491 16.18 7.61 16.40
CA PRO A 491 16.95 7.43 17.64
C PRO A 491 18.05 8.49 17.82
N ASP A 492 18.57 9.01 16.72
CA ASP A 492 19.63 10.01 16.68
C ASP A 492 19.09 11.45 16.62
N LYS A 493 17.76 11.62 16.63
CA LYS A 493 17.07 12.92 16.57
C LYS A 493 17.49 13.73 15.34
N MET A 494 17.50 13.06 14.19
CA MET A 494 17.85 13.63 12.88
C MET A 494 16.65 14.21 12.16
N LEU A 495 15.46 13.67 12.40
CA LEU A 495 14.19 14.30 12.05
C LEU A 495 13.82 15.34 13.12
N CYS A 496 13.29 16.48 12.69
CA CYS A 496 12.82 17.51 13.62
C CYS A 496 11.42 17.17 14.15
N GLU A 497 11.38 16.37 15.22
CA GLU A 497 10.20 16.15 16.05
C GLU A 497 10.15 17.26 17.13
N GLY A 498 9.54 18.38 16.76
CA GLY A 498 9.48 19.60 17.55
C GLY A 498 9.12 20.79 16.67
N LYS A 499 9.64 21.97 17.02
CA LYS A 499 9.52 23.18 16.20
C LYS A 499 10.77 23.39 15.34
N LEU A 500 10.59 23.30 14.03
CA LEU A 500 11.62 23.63 13.05
C LEU A 500 12.01 25.12 13.15
N VAL A 501 13.32 25.40 13.17
CA VAL A 501 13.84 26.76 13.23
C VAL A 501 14.18 27.25 11.83
N LEU A 502 13.57 28.37 11.45
CA LEU A 502 13.81 29.06 10.19
C LEU A 502 14.60 30.35 10.40
N ASP A 503 15.32 30.80 9.37
CA ASP A 503 15.93 32.12 9.32
C ASP A 503 14.92 33.22 8.93
N SER A 504 15.39 34.46 8.79
CA SER A 504 14.55 35.60 8.41
C SER A 504 13.97 35.51 7.00
N ALA A 505 14.52 34.66 6.13
CA ALA A 505 14.04 34.40 4.78
C ALA A 505 13.09 33.17 4.72
N GLY A 506 12.80 32.54 5.86
CA GLY A 506 11.96 31.35 5.95
C GLY A 506 12.67 30.05 5.56
N GLN A 507 14.00 30.04 5.45
CA GLN A 507 14.79 28.86 5.12
C GLN A 507 15.20 28.10 6.38
N GLN A 508 15.35 26.78 6.26
CA GLN A 508 15.75 25.92 7.38
C GLN A 508 17.17 26.23 7.84
N ILE A 509 17.36 26.41 9.16
CA ILE A 509 18.70 26.52 9.76
C ILE A 509 19.24 25.12 10.03
N TRP A 510 20.52 24.90 9.70
CA TRP A 510 21.19 23.62 9.87
C TRP A 510 22.25 23.67 10.96
N VAL A 511 22.39 22.59 11.72
CA VAL A 511 23.39 22.46 12.79
C VAL A 511 24.25 21.22 12.58
N ALA A 512 25.54 21.34 12.84
CA ALA A 512 26.48 20.24 12.74
C ALA A 512 26.13 19.13 13.73
N THR A 513 26.31 17.87 13.31
CA THR A 513 26.14 16.70 14.18
C THR A 513 27.50 16.05 14.46
N LYS A 514 27.49 15.05 15.34
CA LYS A 514 28.67 14.19 15.59
C LYS A 514 28.95 13.20 14.46
N PHE A 515 28.04 13.03 13.51
CA PHE A 515 28.12 11.99 12.48
C PHE A 515 28.93 12.44 11.27
N ARG A 516 29.55 11.47 10.61
CA ARG A 516 30.36 11.65 9.40
C ARG A 516 29.74 10.87 8.25
N ALA A 517 29.70 11.49 7.07
CA ALA A 517 29.32 10.83 5.83
C ALA A 517 30.43 9.87 5.34
N VAL A 518 30.18 9.12 4.26
CA VAL A 518 31.12 8.12 3.72
C VAL A 518 32.43 8.76 3.24
N ASP A 519 32.35 10.00 2.76
CA ASP A 519 33.47 10.83 2.34
C ASP A 519 34.07 11.66 3.50
N ASN A 520 33.74 11.31 4.75
CA ASN A 520 34.19 11.96 5.98
C ASN A 520 33.70 13.41 6.19
N GLN A 521 32.75 13.89 5.39
CA GLN A 521 32.13 15.20 5.61
C GLN A 521 31.25 15.21 6.86
N THR A 522 31.11 16.37 7.50
CA THR A 522 30.18 16.57 8.64
C THR A 522 28.76 16.37 8.16
N VAL A 523 27.98 15.53 8.86
CA VAL A 523 26.54 15.45 8.66
C VAL A 523 25.85 16.56 9.44
N TYR A 524 24.94 17.28 8.80
CA TYR A 524 24.14 18.34 9.40
C TYR A 524 22.69 17.89 9.57
N LYS A 525 21.98 18.48 10.52
CA LYS A 525 20.55 18.25 10.72
C LYS A 525 19.79 19.56 10.88
N PRO A 526 18.47 19.61 10.61
CA PRO A 526 17.68 20.81 10.84
C PRO A 526 17.74 21.20 12.33
N LYS A 527 17.91 22.49 12.60
CA LYS A 527 17.83 23.04 13.94
C LYS A 527 16.39 22.88 14.41
N CYS A 528 16.23 22.12 15.49
CA CYS A 528 14.94 21.77 16.04
C CYS A 528 14.86 22.21 17.50
N ILE A 529 13.84 23.00 17.84
CA ILE A 529 13.49 23.30 19.23
C ILE A 529 12.51 22.22 19.67
N ILE A 530 12.99 21.27 20.47
CA ILE A 530 12.14 20.23 21.04
C ILE A 530 11.25 20.90 22.10
N GLY A 531 9.93 20.71 21.97
CA GLY A 531 8.96 21.24 22.91
C GLY A 531 9.17 20.72 24.33
N THR A 532 8.47 21.30 25.30
CA THR A 532 8.48 20.83 26.70
C THR A 532 7.77 19.49 26.88
N ASN A 533 7.19 18.90 25.83
CA ASN A 533 6.55 17.60 25.90
C ASN A 533 7.59 16.47 25.81
N PRO A 534 7.91 15.77 26.91
CA PRO A 534 8.90 14.70 26.90
C PRO A 534 8.45 13.42 26.15
N SER A 535 7.20 13.37 25.64
CA SER A 535 6.70 12.23 24.85
C SER A 535 7.09 12.27 23.37
N THR A 536 7.36 13.45 22.81
CA THR A 536 7.65 13.69 21.38
C THR A 536 8.92 12.99 20.87
N LEU A 537 9.70 12.38 21.76
CA LEU A 537 10.89 11.58 21.43
C LEU A 537 10.81 10.15 21.98
N LYS A 538 9.64 9.73 22.48
CA LYS A 538 9.42 8.42 23.12
C LYS A 538 8.39 7.58 22.35
N ASN A 539 8.43 7.65 21.02
CA ASN A 539 7.49 6.96 20.14
C ASN A 539 7.99 5.61 19.62
N ASN A 540 8.85 4.95 20.40
CA ASN A 540 9.30 3.59 20.11
C ASN A 540 8.18 2.60 20.42
N VAL A 541 8.07 1.57 19.58
CA VAL A 541 7.04 0.53 19.73
C VAL A 541 7.69 -0.84 19.77
N ASP A 542 7.03 -1.75 20.46
CA ASP A 542 7.41 -3.15 20.61
C ASP A 542 6.17 -3.99 20.35
N GLU A 543 6.29 -4.98 19.47
CA GLU A 543 5.23 -5.92 19.12
C GLU A 543 5.73 -7.36 19.27
N ASP A 544 4.82 -8.28 19.54
CA ASP A 544 5.15 -9.70 19.55
C ASP A 544 5.32 -10.21 18.11
N GLY A 545 6.54 -10.56 17.74
CA GLY A 545 6.85 -11.13 16.45
C GLY A 545 6.93 -12.65 16.52
N LEU A 546 6.39 -13.33 15.50
CA LEU A 546 6.40 -14.78 15.39
C LEU A 546 7.37 -15.24 14.30
N LEU A 547 8.38 -16.01 14.70
CA LEU A 547 9.17 -16.82 13.78
C LEU A 547 8.65 -18.27 13.78
N PRO A 548 8.07 -18.75 12.67
CA PRO A 548 7.66 -20.13 12.58
C PRO A 548 8.90 -21.04 12.50
N ARG A 549 8.69 -22.33 12.79
CA ARG A 549 9.74 -23.36 12.68
C ARG A 549 10.43 -23.32 11.32
N ASP A 550 11.71 -23.64 11.25
CA ASP A 550 12.46 -23.78 10.00
C ASP A 550 11.67 -24.61 8.96
N GLY A 551 11.56 -24.08 7.74
CA GLY A 551 10.77 -24.69 6.66
C GLY A 551 9.34 -24.16 6.54
N ASN A 552 8.88 -23.40 7.53
CA ASN A 552 7.61 -22.70 7.51
C ASN A 552 7.80 -21.21 7.23
N GLY A 553 6.73 -20.58 6.73
CA GLY A 553 6.69 -19.16 6.40
C GLY A 553 5.26 -18.68 6.30
N TYR A 554 5.02 -17.55 5.64
CA TYR A 554 3.67 -17.02 5.48
C TYR A 554 2.73 -17.99 4.73
N VAL A 555 3.28 -18.81 3.82
CA VAL A 555 2.53 -19.87 3.12
C VAL A 555 1.98 -20.95 4.06
N THR A 556 2.65 -21.20 5.18
CA THR A 556 2.18 -22.15 6.20
C THR A 556 1.49 -21.49 7.39
N ALA A 557 1.41 -20.16 7.41
CA ALA A 557 0.58 -19.43 8.36
C ALA A 557 -0.91 -19.69 8.07
N LYS A 558 -1.77 -19.55 9.09
CA LYS A 558 -3.23 -19.59 8.89
C LYS A 558 -3.64 -18.46 7.96
N CYS A 559 -4.64 -18.71 7.12
CA CYS A 559 -5.15 -17.65 6.25
C CYS A 559 -5.82 -16.56 7.09
N ALA A 560 -5.47 -15.30 6.82
CA ALA A 560 -6.06 -14.15 7.48
C ALA A 560 -6.69 -13.19 6.45
N PRO A 561 -7.95 -12.74 6.65
CA PRO A 561 -8.89 -13.24 7.65
C PRO A 561 -9.34 -14.69 7.36
N ALA A 562 -9.65 -15.44 8.42
CA ALA A 562 -10.00 -16.86 8.32
C ALA A 562 -11.12 -17.13 7.30
N GLY A 563 -10.88 -18.10 6.42
CA GLY A 563 -11.83 -18.54 5.39
C GLY A 563 -12.06 -17.58 4.23
N GLN A 564 -11.31 -16.48 4.11
CA GLN A 564 -11.41 -15.56 2.97
C GLN A 564 -10.62 -16.04 1.74
N HIS A 565 -9.43 -16.56 1.97
CA HIS A 565 -8.57 -17.13 0.93
C HIS A 565 -9.06 -18.52 0.57
N ILE A 566 -9.63 -18.65 -0.62
CA ILE A 566 -10.22 -19.88 -1.14
C ILE A 566 -9.46 -20.24 -2.41
N GLY A 567 -9.22 -21.54 -2.62
CA GLY A 567 -8.61 -22.01 -3.85
C GLY A 567 -7.25 -22.65 -3.71
N SER A 568 -6.77 -23.14 -4.84
CA SER A 568 -5.48 -23.82 -4.97
C SER A 568 -4.30 -22.87 -5.09
N GLN A 569 -4.56 -21.60 -5.44
CA GLN A 569 -3.54 -20.59 -5.73
C GLN A 569 -3.18 -19.72 -4.52
N ARG A 570 -3.88 -19.85 -3.40
CA ARG A 570 -3.61 -19.03 -2.19
C ARG A 570 -2.21 -19.27 -1.62
N ASN A 571 -1.70 -18.34 -0.83
CA ASN A 571 -0.40 -18.41 -0.16
C ASN A 571 -0.52 -18.50 1.36
N CYS A 572 -1.43 -19.34 1.84
CA CYS A 572 -1.65 -19.53 3.27
C CYS A 572 -2.32 -20.88 3.53
N GLY A 573 -2.21 -21.35 4.76
CA GLY A 573 -2.87 -22.55 5.28
C GLY A 573 -2.23 -23.85 4.80
N PHE A 574 -1.00 -23.82 4.27
CA PHE A 574 -0.27 -25.02 3.93
C PHE A 574 0.45 -25.61 5.14
N THR A 575 0.75 -26.91 5.06
CA THR A 575 1.54 -27.62 6.05
C THR A 575 2.70 -28.30 5.34
N MET A 576 3.93 -28.08 5.84
CA MET A 576 5.11 -28.77 5.35
C MET A 576 5.04 -30.27 5.70
N LYS A 577 5.38 -31.13 4.74
CA LYS A 577 5.55 -32.57 4.97
C LYS A 577 7.00 -32.80 5.40
N SER A 578 7.20 -33.68 6.38
CA SER A 578 8.39 -33.77 7.24
C SER A 578 9.73 -34.15 6.58
N SER A 579 9.82 -34.27 5.25
CA SER A 579 11.03 -34.72 4.55
C SER A 579 11.36 -33.83 3.36
N VAL A 580 12.62 -33.38 3.30
CA VAL A 580 13.23 -32.83 2.08
C VAL A 580 13.50 -33.99 1.11
N GLY A 581 12.92 -33.92 -0.07
CA GLY A 581 13.12 -34.90 -1.14
C GLY A 581 14.34 -34.56 -1.99
N ASN A 582 14.93 -35.59 -2.59
CA ASN A 582 16.04 -35.47 -3.54
C ASN A 582 15.54 -35.72 -4.98
N CYS A 583 16.11 -35.02 -5.93
CA CYS A 583 15.92 -35.22 -7.36
C CYS A 583 17.20 -34.82 -8.13
N THR A 584 17.29 -35.18 -9.41
CA THR A 584 18.45 -34.82 -10.25
C THR A 584 18.31 -33.37 -10.74
N PRO A 585 19.26 -32.46 -10.42
CA PRO A 585 19.17 -31.05 -10.80
C PRO A 585 18.86 -30.83 -12.29
N GLY A 586 17.89 -29.96 -12.58
CA GLY A 586 17.47 -29.61 -13.93
C GLY A 586 16.71 -30.69 -14.70
N LYS A 587 16.55 -31.89 -14.15
CA LYS A 587 15.74 -32.96 -14.77
C LYS A 587 14.29 -32.86 -14.34
N GLN A 588 13.41 -33.26 -15.26
CA GLN A 588 12.00 -33.43 -14.94
C GLN A 588 11.84 -34.54 -13.89
N THR A 589 11.13 -34.23 -12.83
CA THR A 589 10.79 -35.14 -11.74
C THR A 589 9.29 -35.35 -11.71
N VAL A 590 8.87 -36.57 -11.41
CA VAL A 590 7.47 -36.96 -11.39
C VAL A 590 7.17 -37.56 -10.02
N LEU A 591 6.14 -37.06 -9.34
CA LEU A 591 5.59 -37.68 -8.15
C LEU A 591 4.20 -38.24 -8.48
N ARG A 592 3.91 -39.42 -7.98
CA ARG A 592 2.59 -40.04 -7.99
C ARG A 592 1.97 -39.88 -6.61
N CYS A 593 1.00 -38.98 -6.50
CA CYS A 593 0.37 -38.59 -5.25
C CYS A 593 -1.08 -39.08 -5.17
N SER A 594 -1.50 -39.58 -4.01
CA SER A 594 -2.88 -39.99 -3.74
C SER A 594 -3.34 -39.59 -2.35
N LEU A 595 -4.65 -39.40 -2.20
CA LEU A 595 -5.27 -39.17 -0.89
C LEU A 595 -5.30 -40.49 -0.09
N GLN A 596 -5.29 -40.42 1.23
CA GLN A 596 -5.45 -41.58 2.10
C GLN A 596 -6.43 -41.27 3.22
N SER A 597 -7.40 -42.17 3.43
CA SER A 597 -8.29 -42.12 4.59
C SER A 597 -7.56 -42.68 5.80
N LYS A 598 -7.58 -41.97 6.93
CA LYS A 598 -7.25 -42.60 8.22
C LYS A 598 -8.40 -43.51 8.62
N SER A 599 -8.12 -44.77 8.94
CA SER A 599 -9.10 -45.77 9.39
C SER A 599 -8.67 -46.30 10.75
N ASN A 600 -8.93 -45.55 11.82
CA ASN A 600 -8.60 -46.00 13.18
C ASN A 600 -9.83 -46.25 14.07
N THR A 601 -11.08 -45.97 13.64
CA THR A 601 -12.27 -46.09 14.52
C THR A 601 -13.58 -46.52 13.85
N GLY A 602 -13.55 -47.20 12.70
CA GLY A 602 -14.78 -47.71 12.05
C GLY A 602 -15.66 -46.65 11.35
N ASN A 603 -15.44 -45.35 11.61
CA ASN A 603 -16.01 -44.25 10.83
C ASN A 603 -15.01 -43.79 9.75
N ARG A 604 -15.27 -44.10 8.47
CA ARG A 604 -14.49 -43.55 7.35
C ARG A 604 -14.65 -42.02 7.33
N GLN A 605 -13.56 -41.30 7.56
CA GLN A 605 -13.54 -39.86 7.39
C GLN A 605 -13.70 -39.50 5.91
N ALA A 606 -14.57 -38.54 5.59
CA ALA A 606 -14.77 -38.09 4.22
C ALA A 606 -13.46 -37.46 3.69
N LEU A 607 -13.00 -37.93 2.52
CA LEU A 607 -11.84 -37.35 1.84
C LEU A 607 -12.19 -35.96 1.31
N VAL A 608 -11.24 -35.05 1.38
CA VAL A 608 -11.41 -33.69 0.88
C VAL A 608 -10.28 -33.33 -0.07
N SER A 609 -10.62 -32.65 -1.17
CA SER A 609 -9.64 -32.27 -2.18
C SER A 609 -8.49 -31.48 -1.54
N GLN A 610 -7.27 -31.88 -1.85
CA GLN A 610 -6.04 -31.31 -1.32
C GLN A 610 -5.28 -30.58 -2.42
N VAL A 611 -4.43 -29.66 -2.02
CA VAL A 611 -3.44 -29.01 -2.88
C VAL A 611 -2.07 -29.53 -2.46
N VAL A 612 -1.28 -29.97 -3.42
CA VAL A 612 0.14 -30.32 -3.25
C VAL A 612 0.96 -29.24 -3.93
N ARG A 613 1.76 -28.53 -3.14
CA ARG A 613 2.72 -27.53 -3.61
C ARG A 613 4.14 -28.03 -3.39
N ILE A 614 4.95 -27.99 -4.45
CA ILE A 614 6.35 -28.39 -4.42
C ILE A 614 7.19 -27.12 -4.44
N CYS A 615 8.08 -26.98 -3.47
CA CYS A 615 8.99 -25.87 -3.33
C CYS A 615 10.44 -26.35 -3.37
N GLU A 616 11.35 -25.48 -3.75
CA GLU A 616 12.79 -25.72 -3.56
C GLU A 616 13.12 -25.83 -2.07
N SER A 617 14.13 -26.62 -1.74
CA SER A 617 14.73 -26.69 -0.41
C SER A 617 16.16 -26.20 -0.44
N SER A 618 16.61 -25.59 0.66
CA SER A 618 18.00 -25.15 0.80
C SER A 618 18.85 -26.25 1.41
N ALA A 619 19.99 -26.55 0.77
CA ALA A 619 20.99 -27.45 1.30
C ALA A 619 21.70 -26.85 2.52
N VAL A 620 21.88 -25.53 2.55
CA VAL A 620 22.55 -24.79 3.62
C VAL A 620 21.67 -24.66 4.86
N LEU A 621 20.38 -24.36 4.68
CA LEU A 621 19.42 -24.21 5.78
C LEU A 621 18.84 -25.56 6.24
N HIS A 622 19.08 -26.63 5.48
CA HIS A 622 18.55 -27.98 5.72
C HIS A 622 17.02 -28.04 5.85
N THR A 623 16.31 -27.21 5.08
CA THR A 623 14.85 -27.12 5.15
C THR A 623 14.22 -26.61 3.85
N GLY A 624 12.90 -26.72 3.75
CA GLY A 624 12.12 -26.16 2.64
C GLY A 624 12.00 -24.63 2.70
N THR A 625 11.62 -24.02 1.58
CA THR A 625 11.55 -22.55 1.45
C THR A 625 10.12 -21.98 1.60
N ALA A 626 9.10 -22.83 1.79
CA ALA A 626 7.69 -22.42 1.88
C ALA A 626 7.29 -21.43 0.77
N CYS A 627 7.61 -21.77 -0.48
CA CYS A 627 7.37 -20.96 -1.67
C CYS A 627 5.89 -20.60 -1.89
N ASP A 628 5.66 -19.40 -2.41
CA ASP A 628 4.34 -18.97 -2.88
C ASP A 628 3.95 -19.64 -4.20
N TYR A 629 2.75 -19.35 -4.68
CA TYR A 629 2.23 -19.92 -5.92
C TYR A 629 3.15 -19.63 -7.12
N ASP A 630 3.58 -18.37 -7.28
CA ASP A 630 4.36 -17.93 -8.44
C ASP A 630 5.79 -18.48 -8.45
N THR A 631 6.35 -18.78 -7.28
CA THR A 631 7.70 -19.35 -7.12
C THR A 631 7.69 -20.87 -6.91
N SER A 632 6.52 -21.51 -6.93
CA SER A 632 6.41 -22.95 -6.77
C SER A 632 6.89 -23.74 -7.99
N LEU A 633 7.53 -24.89 -7.73
CA LEU A 633 7.97 -25.81 -8.78
C LEU A 633 6.78 -26.58 -9.38
N ALA A 634 5.75 -26.81 -8.57
CA ALA A 634 4.44 -27.31 -8.99
C ALA A 634 3.37 -26.98 -7.94
N ASN A 635 2.13 -26.80 -8.39
CA ASN A 635 0.96 -26.63 -7.53
C ASN A 635 -0.23 -27.40 -8.13
N VAL A 636 -0.56 -28.56 -7.56
CA VAL A 636 -1.50 -29.53 -8.15
C VAL A 636 -2.63 -29.85 -7.17
N VAL A 637 -3.86 -29.88 -7.66
CA VAL A 637 -5.03 -30.32 -6.89
C VAL A 637 -5.18 -31.83 -6.97
N LEU A 638 -5.26 -32.48 -5.82
CA LEU A 638 -5.67 -33.88 -5.66
C LEU A 638 -7.19 -33.90 -5.39
N PRO A 639 -8.03 -34.25 -6.37
CA PRO A 639 -9.47 -34.24 -6.18
C PRO A 639 -9.93 -35.36 -5.23
N ALA A 640 -10.90 -35.05 -4.36
CA ALA A 640 -11.59 -36.07 -3.58
C ALA A 640 -12.49 -36.90 -4.49
N PRO A 641 -12.46 -38.24 -4.39
CA PRO A 641 -13.34 -39.08 -5.19
C PRO A 641 -14.81 -38.89 -4.78
N SER A 642 -15.69 -38.76 -5.76
CA SER A 642 -17.15 -38.69 -5.57
C SER A 642 -17.75 -40.07 -5.26
N LYS A 643 -17.30 -41.09 -5.99
CA LYS A 643 -17.53 -42.54 -5.82
C LYS A 643 -16.35 -43.28 -6.48
N GLY A 644 -15.97 -44.45 -5.96
CA GLY A 644 -14.91 -45.29 -6.56
C GLY A 644 -13.53 -45.18 -5.89
N PRO A 645 -12.50 -45.81 -6.49
CA PRO A 645 -11.17 -45.90 -5.88
C PRO A 645 -10.47 -44.54 -5.85
N ILE A 646 -9.58 -44.38 -4.88
CA ILE A 646 -8.71 -43.20 -4.79
C ILE A 646 -7.83 -43.15 -6.04
N GLN A 647 -7.86 -42.02 -6.75
CA GLN A 647 -7.04 -41.83 -7.94
C GLN A 647 -5.65 -41.31 -7.56
N THR A 648 -4.65 -41.82 -8.26
CA THR A 648 -3.29 -41.30 -8.22
C THR A 648 -3.17 -40.15 -9.22
N THR A 649 -2.76 -38.99 -8.74
CA THR A 649 -2.50 -37.80 -9.56
C THR A 649 -1.00 -37.65 -9.77
N THR A 650 -0.62 -37.26 -10.98
CA THR A 650 0.78 -37.01 -11.32
C THR A 650 1.14 -35.56 -11.03
N VAL A 651 2.18 -35.33 -10.22
CA VAL A 651 2.78 -34.01 -9.98
C VAL A 651 4.11 -33.96 -10.69
N LYS A 652 4.19 -33.18 -11.77
CA LYS A 652 5.43 -33.01 -12.55
C LYS A 652 6.05 -31.66 -12.23
N PHE A 653 7.37 -31.63 -12.04
CA PHE A 653 8.13 -30.40 -11.85
C PHE A 653 9.55 -30.56 -12.37
N THR A 654 10.21 -29.44 -12.67
CA THR A 654 11.65 -29.43 -12.95
C THR A 654 12.40 -29.34 -11.63
N CYS A 655 13.31 -30.28 -11.39
CA CYS A 655 14.11 -30.30 -10.19
C CYS A 655 14.99 -29.04 -10.11
N PRO A 656 15.15 -28.40 -8.93
CA PRO A 656 15.95 -27.19 -8.79
C PRO A 656 17.35 -27.33 -9.37
N ASN A 657 17.75 -26.35 -10.17
CA ASN A 657 19.06 -26.29 -10.80
C ASN A 657 20.14 -25.92 -9.78
N TYR A 658 21.38 -26.16 -10.18
CA TYR A 658 22.55 -25.58 -9.51
C TYR A 658 22.43 -24.05 -9.50
N ARG A 659 22.58 -23.44 -8.31
CA ARG A 659 22.66 -21.98 -8.15
C ARG A 659 24.09 -21.54 -7.87
N ASP A 660 24.74 -22.19 -6.91
CA ASP A 660 26.09 -21.85 -6.46
C ASP A 660 26.78 -23.08 -5.81
N PRO A 661 28.07 -22.98 -5.41
CA PRO A 661 28.81 -24.12 -4.85
C PRO A 661 28.20 -24.75 -3.58
N LYS A 662 27.42 -23.98 -2.80
CA LYS A 662 26.73 -24.44 -1.59
C LYS A 662 25.30 -24.91 -1.92
N GLU A 663 24.59 -24.21 -2.79
CA GLU A 663 23.25 -24.56 -3.27
C GLU A 663 23.32 -25.25 -4.64
N LYS A 664 23.69 -26.53 -4.63
CA LYS A 664 23.92 -27.33 -5.85
C LYS A 664 22.65 -27.75 -6.59
N GLY A 665 21.48 -27.36 -6.09
CA GLY A 665 20.18 -27.83 -6.58
C GLY A 665 19.86 -29.25 -6.11
N GLY A 666 18.79 -29.83 -6.65
CA GLY A 666 18.45 -31.24 -6.38
C GLY A 666 17.55 -31.48 -5.18
N LEU A 667 17.16 -30.45 -4.42
CA LEU A 667 16.38 -30.61 -3.20
C LEU A 667 15.02 -29.91 -3.30
N TYR A 668 13.97 -30.60 -2.87
CA TYR A 668 12.61 -30.05 -2.84
C TYR A 668 11.88 -30.39 -1.54
N SER A 669 10.82 -29.67 -1.24
CA SER A 669 9.92 -29.91 -0.11
C SER A 669 8.48 -29.88 -0.59
N MET A 670 7.65 -30.70 0.05
CA MET A 670 6.23 -30.78 -0.25
C MET A 670 5.40 -30.09 0.82
N TYR A 671 4.50 -29.22 0.39
CA TYR A 671 3.55 -28.50 1.21
C TYR A 671 2.15 -28.89 0.80
N THR A 672 1.27 -29.12 1.77
CA THR A 672 -0.08 -29.60 1.49
C THR A 672 -1.13 -28.80 2.24
N ALA A 673 -2.27 -28.57 1.61
CA ALA A 673 -3.39 -27.87 2.23
C ALA A 673 -4.73 -28.40 1.70
N PRO A 674 -5.82 -28.37 2.48
CA PRO A 674 -7.15 -28.58 1.92
C PRO A 674 -7.46 -27.47 0.92
N ILE A 675 -8.26 -27.72 -0.11
CA ILE A 675 -8.59 -26.67 -1.10
C ILE A 675 -9.37 -25.48 -0.51
N MET A 676 -9.97 -25.66 0.68
CA MET A 676 -10.63 -24.62 1.47
C MET A 676 -10.27 -24.79 2.96
N GLU A 677 -9.89 -23.70 3.61
CA GLU A 677 -9.58 -23.66 5.05
C GLU A 677 -10.85 -23.84 5.92
N ASN A 678 -10.73 -24.41 7.12
CA ASN A 678 -11.81 -24.54 8.13
C ASN A 678 -13.04 -25.35 7.70
N ILE A 679 -12.91 -26.21 6.70
CA ILE A 679 -13.78 -27.37 6.61
C ILE A 679 -13.35 -28.29 7.77
N ALA A 680 -14.27 -28.65 8.68
CA ALA A 680 -14.05 -29.55 9.82
C ALA A 680 -13.73 -31.00 9.40
N ASP A 681 -12.97 -31.17 8.33
CA ASP A 681 -12.64 -32.43 7.70
C ASP A 681 -11.15 -32.65 7.97
N GLY A 682 -10.86 -33.61 8.83
CA GLY A 682 -9.55 -33.84 9.40
C GLY A 682 -8.48 -34.22 8.39
N ASN A 683 -7.24 -34.18 8.88
CA ASN A 683 -6.00 -34.68 8.28
C ASN A 683 -6.21 -35.74 7.18
N THR A 684 -6.53 -35.29 5.96
CA THR A 684 -6.50 -36.17 4.80
C THR A 684 -5.02 -36.42 4.55
N ASN A 685 -4.60 -37.65 4.80
CA ASN A 685 -3.23 -38.02 4.57
C ASN A 685 -2.99 -37.98 3.06
N ILE A 686 -1.82 -37.51 2.66
CA ILE A 686 -1.36 -37.51 1.27
C ILE A 686 -0.10 -38.35 1.26
N VAL A 687 -0.05 -39.29 0.32
CA VAL A 687 1.13 -40.11 0.06
C VAL A 687 1.58 -39.85 -1.37
N CYS A 688 2.87 -39.59 -1.53
CA CYS A 688 3.50 -39.34 -2.82
C CYS A 688 4.74 -40.23 -2.95
N HIS A 689 4.92 -40.81 -4.13
CA HIS A 689 6.09 -41.61 -4.48
C HIS A 689 6.74 -41.05 -5.74
N LEU A 690 8.08 -41.07 -5.80
CA LEU A 690 8.87 -40.76 -7.00
C LEU A 690 8.64 -41.79 -8.12
#